data_AF-A0A433XI74-F1
#
_entry.id   AF-A0A433XI74-F1
#
_cell.length_a   1.000
_cell.length_b   1.000
_cell.length_c   1.000
_cell.angle_alpha   90.00
_cell.angle_beta   90.00
_cell.angle_gamma   90.00
#
_symmetry.space_group_name_H-M   'P 1'
#
loop_
_entity.id
_entity.type
_entity.pdbx_description
1 polymer ?
#
loop_
_entity_poly.entity_id
_entity_poly.type
_entity_poly.pdbx_seq_one_letter_code
_entity_poly.pdbx_strand_id
1 'polypeptide(L)'
;MGLSLLVGSLSTGPVVEAASNTPTLSVVSSATSKSSLSIGAKKTTQAKPAVKKSAPVVHTINALPAIKLSGNSSVRLSEVNLLAQDEGSIVTYTLSFNNGNSKSLDLTDYWTRVRSAGGSVYSAALKSTDAAKKSVAPGSTATLTYIVKVGRNVKISDLAFQIVKWDFSQPNYESSLGAFKIPASYLISTPAGQSKTFRINEAPVKMKVSQVTSYLSGDYNYVGVNVDLQNIGYKLFEDPKVKMVIKTAGGSSYPLTADSLGTDYRIQPQDTKKLNLMASIPKSIPLKNLELQIIQDDEATKLSLPLATLQLPAVKNQSITVKPYAEKVIVLPAGKIAASVKGAWVNQSYDDSDLAVQFAVRNVGTTTVTVPKYDFVLHTAGGNTIPFTVTGIDNMTLKPQEEKNIRMNITIPSNWVNNKLQLFVNIPQPTGDVPKDAAGQTPSSSKDPVFTYPVGVFALPEAKLLENTTGVEQFMQTNNGLVGLTLSNIQRLPWTDGDLVTAKVVIANRGNKTINLPDLAGQLTVDSAKLSADTKLVSTQSAGLLGIGMTTDLYIVGKVPSYLNFAQLQIALLEKSGDPASPTTSPWFQFTNFGVLPGLSTIKKDAAYQISTNGRKEEFKVLRTTVYPGSSSDIVYSEVEINNLEDHQIDLSQMVGFYKGSSGQSYRAKAIQIETPAGPKEKSIVAFWTKIPSKNSVSDMKLILGEGITDNKLTPVKGDPNGYINAAEMEVNFQPSVLKAGLKDIQLFPYTLNVNKLDVYLTASTTVNVDMNYTLSKNTSYNVGELGHKLVFELKDSTGRIFEKEVAPETDLKLSENGSFAYTVDDAIFDGMSYGAYSLSVYDVFQGQKVMLATQNAYYNTSRMYH
;
A
#
# COMPACT_ATOMS: atom_id res chain seq x y z
N MET A 1 -2.43 58.06 -1.18
CA MET A 1 -2.32 58.07 -2.65
C MET A 1 -3.38 57.09 -3.15
N GLY A 2 -4.65 57.49 -3.36
CA GLY A 2 -5.17 58.25 -4.52
C GLY A 2 -5.22 57.31 -5.73
N LEU A 3 -6.35 56.88 -6.33
CA LEU A 3 -7.64 57.53 -6.51
C LEU A 3 -8.74 56.52 -7.00
N SER A 4 -9.97 56.67 -6.48
CA SER A 4 -11.36 56.42 -6.97
C SER A 4 -11.73 55.35 -8.02
N LEU A 5 -12.74 54.47 -7.82
CA LEU A 5 -14.24 54.65 -7.76
C LEU A 5 -14.83 55.12 -9.12
N LEU A 6 -15.85 54.53 -9.78
CA LEU A 6 -17.24 54.19 -9.39
C LEU A 6 -17.91 53.37 -10.54
N VAL A 7 -18.59 52.23 -10.30
CA VAL A 7 -20.06 51.95 -10.32
C VAL A 7 -20.85 52.22 -11.62
N GLY A 8 -21.66 51.24 -12.06
CA GLY A 8 -22.83 51.46 -12.95
C GLY A 8 -23.54 50.16 -13.38
N SER A 9 -24.82 50.04 -13.03
CA SER A 9 -25.67 48.84 -13.06
C SER A 9 -26.83 48.90 -14.09
N LEU A 10 -27.44 47.71 -14.34
CA LEU A 10 -28.84 47.42 -14.76
C LEU A 10 -29.26 47.44 -16.26
N SER A 11 -29.46 46.22 -16.79
CA SER A 11 -30.72 45.63 -17.33
C SER A 11 -31.75 46.50 -18.07
N THR A 12 -32.10 46.09 -19.32
CA THR A 12 -33.46 45.73 -19.82
C THR A 12 -33.38 45.03 -21.21
N GLY A 13 -34.17 43.97 -21.46
CA GLY A 13 -34.35 43.31 -22.79
C GLY A 13 -35.53 43.91 -23.58
N PRO A 14 -36.23 43.19 -24.51
CA PRO A 14 -35.97 41.95 -25.29
C PRO A 14 -36.16 42.15 -26.83
N VAL A 15 -36.17 41.08 -27.67
CA VAL A 15 -37.00 40.86 -28.91
C VAL A 15 -36.57 39.54 -29.63
N VAL A 16 -37.51 38.93 -30.37
CA VAL A 16 -37.72 37.52 -30.74
C VAL A 16 -37.80 37.30 -32.28
N GLU A 17 -37.57 36.06 -32.75
CA GLU A 17 -38.00 35.38 -34.02
C GLU A 17 -37.32 35.73 -35.39
N ALA A 18 -37.14 34.85 -36.42
CA ALA A 18 -37.58 33.48 -36.73
C ALA A 18 -36.74 32.80 -37.88
N ALA A 19 -36.60 31.46 -37.78
CA ALA A 19 -36.79 30.33 -38.74
C ALA A 19 -36.28 30.22 -40.21
N SER A 20 -36.00 28.93 -40.55
CA SER A 20 -36.16 28.18 -41.83
C SER A 20 -34.97 28.09 -42.82
N ASN A 21 -34.88 27.13 -43.74
CA ASN A 21 -34.86 25.65 -43.74
C ASN A 21 -34.21 25.24 -45.10
N THR A 22 -33.59 24.05 -45.19
CA THR A 22 -32.96 23.37 -46.37
C THR A 22 -33.89 23.21 -47.61
N PRO A 23 -33.53 22.75 -48.86
CA PRO A 23 -32.53 21.69 -49.19
C PRO A 23 -31.93 21.59 -50.66
N THR A 24 -31.24 20.45 -50.95
CA THR A 24 -31.20 19.61 -52.19
C THR A 24 -30.27 19.83 -53.44
N LEU A 25 -29.54 18.74 -53.77
CA LEU A 25 -29.43 17.95 -55.03
C LEU A 25 -28.75 18.44 -56.35
N SER A 26 -27.70 17.70 -56.75
CA SER A 26 -27.62 16.81 -57.94
C SER A 26 -27.14 17.26 -59.34
N VAL A 27 -26.42 16.31 -60.00
CA VAL A 27 -26.55 15.84 -61.40
C VAL A 27 -25.70 16.46 -62.55
N VAL A 28 -24.77 15.61 -63.06
CA VAL A 28 -24.58 15.13 -64.46
C VAL A 28 -23.59 15.80 -65.46
N SER A 29 -22.75 14.88 -65.99
CA SER A 29 -21.99 14.73 -67.25
C SER A 29 -21.85 15.86 -68.29
N SER A 30 -20.70 15.84 -69.00
CA SER A 30 -20.67 15.62 -70.47
C SER A 30 -19.24 15.43 -71.01
N ALA A 31 -19.13 14.53 -72.00
CA ALA A 31 -18.02 14.40 -72.95
C ALA A 31 -17.91 15.68 -73.83
N THR A 32 -16.86 16.02 -74.57
CA THR A 32 -16.32 15.29 -75.74
C THR A 32 -15.12 16.09 -76.31
N SER A 33 -14.16 15.37 -76.91
CA SER A 33 -13.31 15.71 -78.06
C SER A 33 -12.92 17.17 -78.40
N LYS A 34 -11.60 17.39 -78.59
CA LYS A 34 -11.04 17.72 -79.92
C LYS A 34 -9.50 17.65 -79.94
N SER A 35 -9.05 17.20 -81.09
CA SER A 35 -7.70 16.86 -81.54
C SER A 35 -6.77 18.05 -81.80
N SER A 36 -5.48 17.71 -81.82
CA SER A 36 -4.42 18.20 -82.74
C SER A 36 -3.60 19.39 -82.20
N LEU A 37 -2.27 19.49 -82.33
CA LEU A 37 -1.31 18.94 -83.28
C LEU A 37 0.04 18.64 -82.59
N SER A 38 0.74 17.65 -83.15
CA SER A 38 2.17 17.42 -83.00
C SER A 38 3.01 18.49 -83.69
N ILE A 39 4.18 18.84 -83.13
CA ILE A 39 5.48 18.93 -83.82
C ILE A 39 6.57 18.84 -82.74
N GLY A 40 7.58 18.02 -82.99
CA GLY A 40 8.51 17.52 -81.98
C GLY A 40 9.79 18.31 -81.82
N ALA A 41 10.50 18.00 -80.74
CA ALA A 41 11.95 18.04 -80.65
C ALA A 41 12.42 17.09 -79.54
N LYS A 42 13.36 16.21 -79.87
CA LYS A 42 14.02 15.24 -78.97
C LYS A 42 14.59 15.93 -77.73
N LYS A 43 14.30 15.35 -76.56
CA LYS A 43 15.20 15.38 -75.39
C LYS A 43 15.26 13.99 -74.76
N THR A 44 16.49 13.50 -74.67
CA THR A 44 16.95 12.28 -74.01
C THR A 44 16.50 12.21 -72.56
N THR A 45 15.82 11.11 -72.18
CA THR A 45 15.52 10.75 -70.80
C THR A 45 16.26 9.45 -70.42
N GLN A 46 17.06 9.56 -69.36
CA GLN A 46 17.66 8.42 -68.67
C GLN A 46 16.56 7.51 -68.09
N ALA A 47 16.72 6.21 -68.28
CA ALA A 47 15.81 5.18 -67.81
C ALA A 47 15.87 5.04 -66.27
N LYS A 48 14.71 5.20 -65.62
CA LYS A 48 14.46 4.79 -64.23
C LYS A 48 14.14 3.28 -64.25
N PRO A 49 14.77 2.42 -63.44
CA PRO A 49 14.52 0.99 -63.49
C PRO A 49 13.07 0.70 -63.04
N ALA A 50 12.34 0.00 -63.90
CA ALA A 50 10.98 -0.44 -63.63
C ALA A 50 10.98 -1.51 -62.52
N VAL A 51 10.36 -1.19 -61.39
CA VAL A 51 10.05 -2.17 -60.34
C VAL A 51 9.00 -3.14 -60.89
N LYS A 52 9.40 -4.39 -61.12
CA LYS A 52 8.48 -5.50 -61.41
C LYS A 52 7.47 -5.60 -60.27
N LYS A 53 6.17 -5.42 -60.55
CA LYS A 53 5.09 -5.80 -59.63
C LYS A 53 5.26 -7.26 -59.24
N SER A 54 5.53 -7.54 -57.96
CA SER A 54 5.51 -8.90 -57.41
C SER A 54 4.09 -9.47 -57.50
N ALA A 55 3.97 -10.72 -57.94
CA ALA A 55 2.68 -11.43 -57.96
C ALA A 55 2.03 -11.44 -56.56
N PRO A 56 0.69 -11.36 -56.45
CA PRO A 56 0.00 -11.39 -55.17
C PRO A 56 0.28 -12.71 -54.43
N VAL A 57 0.43 -12.62 -53.10
CA VAL A 57 0.59 -13.78 -52.22
C VAL A 57 -0.67 -14.65 -52.26
N VAL A 58 -0.48 -15.95 -52.38
CA VAL A 58 -1.58 -16.94 -52.44
C VAL A 58 -1.50 -17.86 -51.23
N HIS A 59 -2.64 -18.17 -50.60
CA HIS A 59 -2.70 -19.00 -49.38
C HIS A 59 -3.39 -20.36 -49.59
N THR A 60 -3.72 -20.70 -50.84
CA THR A 60 -4.34 -21.98 -51.20
C THR A 60 -3.74 -22.52 -52.50
N ILE A 61 -3.63 -23.83 -52.59
CA ILE A 61 -3.20 -24.56 -53.78
C ILE A 61 -4.36 -25.22 -54.53
N ASN A 62 -5.61 -24.98 -54.11
CA ASN A 62 -6.80 -25.57 -54.73
C ASN A 62 -7.00 -25.17 -56.19
N ALA A 63 -6.39 -24.06 -56.61
CA ALA A 63 -6.41 -23.60 -58.00
C ALA A 63 -5.40 -24.31 -58.90
N LEU A 64 -4.52 -25.16 -58.36
CA LEU A 64 -3.61 -25.96 -59.17
C LEU A 64 -4.42 -26.95 -60.03
N PRO A 65 -4.06 -27.11 -61.32
CA PRO A 65 -4.77 -28.02 -62.22
C PRO A 65 -4.64 -29.46 -61.72
N ALA A 66 -5.73 -30.23 -61.82
CA ALA A 66 -5.71 -31.66 -61.53
C ALA A 66 -4.86 -32.41 -62.55
N ILE A 67 -4.13 -33.43 -62.11
CA ILE A 67 -3.41 -34.36 -62.99
C ILE A 67 -4.36 -35.49 -63.35
N LYS A 68 -4.51 -35.78 -64.65
CA LYS A 68 -5.36 -36.89 -65.12
C LYS A 68 -4.67 -38.23 -64.83
N LEU A 69 -5.42 -39.15 -64.24
CA LEU A 69 -4.98 -40.54 -64.00
C LEU A 69 -5.46 -41.47 -65.13
N SER A 70 -6.66 -41.20 -65.64
CA SER A 70 -7.28 -41.86 -66.79
C SER A 70 -8.22 -40.86 -67.50
N GLY A 71 -9.04 -41.32 -68.45
CA GLY A 71 -10.01 -40.46 -69.15
C GLY A 71 -10.94 -39.69 -68.22
N ASN A 72 -11.43 -40.33 -67.14
CA ASN A 72 -12.42 -39.75 -66.21
C ASN A 72 -11.93 -39.63 -64.75
N SER A 73 -10.72 -40.10 -64.42
CA SER A 73 -10.18 -39.99 -63.05
C SER A 73 -9.04 -38.99 -62.98
N SER A 74 -8.92 -38.30 -61.84
CA SER A 74 -7.90 -37.27 -61.62
C SER A 74 -7.41 -37.22 -60.18
N VAL A 75 -6.21 -36.67 -59.98
CA VAL A 75 -5.65 -36.38 -58.66
C VAL A 75 -5.40 -34.89 -58.51
N ARG A 76 -5.62 -34.36 -57.31
CA ARG A 76 -5.32 -32.97 -56.93
C ARG A 76 -4.43 -32.94 -55.70
N LEU A 77 -3.51 -31.97 -55.66
CA LEU A 77 -2.79 -31.60 -54.45
C LEU A 77 -3.68 -30.63 -53.65
N SER A 78 -4.13 -31.04 -52.47
CA SER A 78 -5.10 -30.29 -51.67
C SER A 78 -4.48 -29.57 -50.48
N GLU A 79 -3.41 -30.14 -49.89
CA GLU A 79 -2.73 -29.55 -48.74
C GLU A 79 -1.23 -29.82 -48.79
N VAL A 80 -0.43 -28.88 -48.28
CA VAL A 80 1.01 -29.04 -48.04
C VAL A 80 1.37 -28.31 -46.76
N ASN A 81 2.11 -28.95 -45.85
CA ASN A 81 2.69 -28.35 -44.66
C ASN A 81 4.17 -28.68 -44.53
N LEU A 82 4.92 -27.86 -43.78
CA LEU A 82 6.35 -28.07 -43.53
C LEU A 82 6.69 -27.79 -42.06
N LEU A 83 7.43 -28.71 -41.46
CA LEU A 83 8.01 -28.60 -40.12
C LEU A 83 9.52 -28.65 -40.25
N ALA A 84 10.21 -27.59 -39.80
CA ALA A 84 11.67 -27.59 -39.73
C ALA A 84 12.13 -28.27 -38.44
N GLN A 85 13.19 -29.08 -38.54
CA GLN A 85 13.84 -29.79 -37.44
C GLN A 85 15.37 -29.65 -37.57
N ASP A 86 16.13 -30.07 -36.56
CA ASP A 86 17.58 -29.93 -36.55
C ASP A 86 18.26 -30.73 -37.67
N GLU A 87 17.78 -31.95 -37.94
CA GLU A 87 18.32 -32.86 -38.95
C GLU A 87 17.73 -32.67 -40.36
N GLY A 88 16.76 -31.76 -40.55
CA GLY A 88 16.09 -31.56 -41.82
C GLY A 88 14.67 -31.02 -41.66
N SER A 89 13.89 -30.99 -42.74
CA SER A 89 12.48 -30.58 -42.70
C SER A 89 11.57 -31.74 -43.07
N ILE A 90 10.44 -31.87 -42.38
CA ILE A 90 9.38 -32.81 -42.71
C ILE A 90 8.30 -32.06 -43.50
N VAL A 91 8.04 -32.52 -44.72
CA VAL A 91 6.94 -32.04 -45.57
C VAL A 91 5.82 -33.08 -45.54
N THR A 92 4.61 -32.62 -45.21
CA THR A 92 3.41 -33.42 -45.38
C THR A 92 2.59 -32.84 -46.52
N TYR A 93 2.03 -33.70 -47.37
CA TYR A 93 1.14 -33.25 -48.44
C TYR A 93 0.03 -34.23 -48.72
N THR A 94 -1.15 -33.72 -49.07
CA THR A 94 -2.34 -34.53 -49.27
C THR A 94 -2.74 -34.54 -50.73
N LEU A 95 -2.91 -35.75 -51.27
CA LEU A 95 -3.43 -36.00 -52.61
C LEU A 95 -4.87 -36.47 -52.53
N SER A 96 -5.76 -35.80 -53.27
CA SER A 96 -7.17 -36.13 -53.39
C SER A 96 -7.41 -36.83 -54.73
N PHE A 97 -7.68 -38.13 -54.69
CA PHE A 97 -7.94 -38.98 -55.85
C PHE A 97 -9.44 -39.05 -56.11
N ASN A 98 -9.88 -38.54 -57.25
CA ASN A 98 -11.26 -38.60 -57.71
C ASN A 98 -11.40 -39.68 -58.78
N ASN A 99 -12.25 -40.68 -58.53
CA ASN A 99 -12.57 -41.75 -59.46
C ASN A 99 -13.88 -41.48 -60.20
N GLY A 100 -13.80 -40.89 -61.40
CA GLY A 100 -14.96 -40.71 -62.28
C GLY A 100 -15.27 -41.91 -63.18
N ASN A 101 -14.60 -43.05 -63.00
CA ASN A 101 -14.88 -44.26 -63.78
C ASN A 101 -16.02 -45.09 -63.14
N SER A 102 -16.54 -46.04 -63.91
CA SER A 102 -17.52 -47.04 -63.45
C SER A 102 -16.91 -48.21 -62.68
N LYS A 103 -15.58 -48.31 -62.61
CA LYS A 103 -14.82 -49.34 -61.87
C LYS A 103 -14.00 -48.72 -60.75
N SER A 104 -13.71 -49.50 -59.71
CA SER A 104 -12.82 -49.07 -58.62
C SER A 104 -11.43 -48.70 -59.17
N LEU A 105 -10.87 -47.61 -58.67
CA LEU A 105 -9.53 -47.14 -59.01
C LEU A 105 -8.55 -47.74 -58.01
N ASP A 106 -7.63 -48.59 -58.45
CA ASP A 106 -6.57 -49.11 -57.61
C ASP A 106 -5.53 -48.00 -57.35
N LEU A 107 -5.28 -47.69 -56.07
CA LEU A 107 -4.29 -46.69 -55.67
C LEU A 107 -2.87 -47.25 -55.63
N THR A 108 -2.71 -48.58 -55.66
CA THR A 108 -1.38 -49.23 -55.69
C THR A 108 -0.69 -49.09 -57.05
N ASP A 109 -1.46 -48.83 -58.11
CA ASP A 109 -0.95 -48.49 -59.44
C ASP A 109 -0.23 -47.13 -59.49
N TYR A 110 -0.42 -46.29 -58.48
CA TYR A 110 0.09 -44.92 -58.46
C TYR A 110 0.97 -44.68 -57.24
N TRP A 111 2.02 -43.88 -57.44
CA TRP A 111 2.86 -43.41 -56.35
C TRP A 111 3.36 -42.00 -56.63
N THR A 112 4.03 -41.41 -55.66
CA THR A 112 4.46 -40.02 -55.73
C THR A 112 5.88 -39.86 -55.21
N ARG A 113 6.62 -38.95 -55.82
CA ARG A 113 7.94 -38.50 -55.37
C ARG A 113 8.02 -37.00 -55.42
N VAL A 114 8.87 -36.44 -54.56
CA VAL A 114 9.07 -35.00 -54.48
C VAL A 114 10.43 -34.66 -55.07
N ARG A 115 10.48 -33.68 -55.98
CA ARG A 115 11.74 -33.19 -56.57
C ARG A 115 11.98 -31.75 -56.15
N SER A 116 13.20 -31.43 -55.74
CA SER A 116 13.61 -30.04 -55.56
C SER A 116 14.03 -29.39 -56.89
N ALA A 117 13.96 -28.06 -56.96
CA ALA A 117 14.51 -27.27 -58.06
C ALA A 117 16.02 -27.52 -58.29
N GLY A 118 16.76 -27.91 -57.23
CA GLY A 118 18.17 -28.28 -57.29
C GLY A 118 18.44 -29.70 -57.80
N GLY A 119 17.42 -30.47 -58.21
CA GLY A 119 17.56 -31.80 -58.81
C GLY A 119 17.46 -32.98 -57.85
N SER A 120 17.54 -32.77 -56.53
CA SER A 120 17.38 -33.83 -55.53
C SER A 120 15.98 -34.44 -55.57
N VAL A 121 15.92 -35.77 -55.49
CA VAL A 121 14.68 -36.57 -55.44
C VAL A 121 14.50 -37.09 -54.02
N TYR A 122 13.30 -36.89 -53.46
CA TYR A 122 12.92 -37.35 -52.13
C TYR A 122 11.80 -38.38 -52.23
N SER A 123 11.97 -39.49 -51.52
CA SER A 123 10.97 -40.55 -51.42
C SER A 123 9.85 -40.12 -50.47
N ALA A 124 8.61 -40.38 -50.89
CA ALA A 124 7.42 -40.11 -50.08
C ALA A 124 6.90 -41.40 -49.45
N ALA A 125 6.68 -41.36 -48.14
CA ALA A 125 6.04 -42.44 -47.39
C ALA A 125 4.57 -42.07 -47.14
N LEU A 126 3.67 -43.05 -47.19
CA LEU A 126 2.27 -42.83 -46.85
C LEU A 126 2.12 -42.71 -45.33
N LYS A 127 1.27 -41.78 -44.85
CA LYS A 127 0.92 -41.67 -43.43
C LYS A 127 0.30 -42.99 -42.95
N SER A 128 0.65 -43.43 -41.75
CA SER A 128 0.24 -44.75 -41.21
C SER A 128 -1.28 -44.98 -41.26
N THR A 129 -2.07 -43.95 -40.93
CA THR A 129 -3.54 -43.98 -40.94
C THR A 129 -4.15 -44.12 -42.34
N ASP A 130 -3.40 -43.81 -43.40
CA ASP A 130 -3.84 -43.92 -44.78
C ASP A 130 -3.39 -45.21 -45.46
N ALA A 131 -2.52 -46.01 -44.82
CA ALA A 131 -1.91 -47.21 -45.41
C ALA A 131 -2.93 -48.28 -45.84
N ALA A 132 -4.12 -48.32 -45.22
CA ALA A 132 -5.18 -49.25 -45.57
C ALA A 132 -6.00 -48.83 -46.81
N LYS A 133 -5.88 -47.57 -47.26
CA LYS A 133 -6.65 -47.01 -48.38
C LYS A 133 -6.02 -47.41 -49.72
N LYS A 134 -6.32 -48.62 -50.20
CA LYS A 134 -5.75 -49.18 -51.44
C LYS A 134 -6.58 -48.94 -52.69
N SER A 135 -7.83 -48.48 -52.59
CA SER A 135 -8.67 -48.24 -53.76
C SER A 135 -9.69 -47.12 -53.54
N VAL A 136 -10.18 -46.52 -54.62
CA VAL A 136 -11.26 -45.50 -54.62
C VAL A 136 -12.48 -46.05 -55.36
N ALA A 137 -13.63 -46.14 -54.69
CA ALA A 137 -14.85 -46.63 -55.30
C ALA A 137 -15.33 -45.75 -56.48
N PRO A 138 -16.09 -46.30 -57.44
CA PRO A 138 -16.68 -45.54 -58.55
C PRO A 138 -17.43 -44.29 -58.07
N GLY A 139 -17.23 -43.15 -58.72
CA GLY A 139 -17.89 -41.87 -58.40
C GLY A 139 -17.46 -41.22 -57.08
N SER A 140 -16.46 -41.77 -56.40
CA SER A 140 -16.05 -41.31 -55.06
C SER A 140 -14.66 -40.65 -55.08
N THR A 141 -14.30 -40.05 -53.93
CA THR A 141 -12.98 -39.44 -53.73
C THR A 141 -12.33 -40.01 -52.47
N ALA A 142 -11.04 -40.31 -52.56
CA ALA A 142 -10.22 -40.67 -51.40
C ALA A 142 -9.06 -39.69 -51.23
N THR A 143 -8.63 -39.48 -49.99
CA THR A 143 -7.46 -38.64 -49.68
C THR A 143 -6.35 -39.47 -49.03
N LEU A 144 -5.14 -39.27 -49.53
CA LEU A 144 -3.91 -39.88 -49.02
C LEU A 144 -2.91 -38.78 -48.64
N THR A 145 -2.42 -38.79 -47.41
CA THR A 145 -1.38 -37.89 -46.92
C THR A 145 -0.02 -38.59 -46.95
N TYR A 146 0.94 -37.94 -47.60
CA TYR A 146 2.31 -38.40 -47.74
C TYR A 146 3.27 -37.58 -46.89
N ILE A 147 4.34 -38.22 -46.43
CA ILE A 147 5.38 -37.69 -45.55
C ILE A 147 6.71 -37.78 -46.30
N VAL A 148 7.45 -36.68 -46.36
CA VAL A 148 8.76 -36.59 -47.02
C VAL A 148 9.74 -35.87 -46.11
N LYS A 149 10.95 -36.42 -45.96
CA LYS A 149 12.07 -35.72 -45.33
C LYS A 149 12.88 -34.99 -46.40
N VAL A 150 13.01 -33.68 -46.26
CA VAL A 150 13.76 -32.80 -47.18
C VAL A 150 14.90 -32.08 -46.44
N GLY A 151 15.83 -31.49 -47.19
CA GLY A 151 16.92 -30.71 -46.58
C GLY A 151 16.40 -29.49 -45.80
N ARG A 152 17.15 -29.07 -44.77
CA ARG A 152 16.77 -28.00 -43.82
C ARG A 152 16.36 -26.68 -44.48
N ASN A 153 17.01 -26.28 -45.57
CA ASN A 153 16.80 -24.99 -46.23
C ASN A 153 15.83 -25.05 -47.42
N VAL A 154 15.19 -26.19 -47.67
CA VAL A 154 14.28 -26.37 -48.80
C VAL A 154 12.97 -25.62 -48.51
N LYS A 155 12.57 -24.71 -49.41
CA LYS A 155 11.26 -24.06 -49.35
C LYS A 155 10.23 -24.89 -50.11
N ILE A 156 8.97 -24.79 -49.73
CA ILE A 156 7.89 -25.49 -50.45
C ILE A 156 7.76 -25.03 -51.91
N SER A 157 8.04 -23.76 -52.20
CA SER A 157 8.09 -23.24 -53.58
C SER A 157 9.12 -23.94 -54.47
N ASP A 158 10.14 -24.54 -53.86
CA ASP A 158 11.23 -25.20 -54.57
C ASP A 158 10.90 -26.67 -54.86
N LEU A 159 9.74 -27.16 -54.40
CA LEU A 159 9.32 -28.54 -54.51
C LEU A 159 8.29 -28.74 -55.64
N ALA A 160 8.48 -29.82 -56.38
CA ALA A 160 7.52 -30.35 -57.35
C ALA A 160 7.05 -31.74 -56.91
N PHE A 161 5.74 -31.92 -56.78
CA PHE A 161 5.11 -33.17 -56.35
C PHE A 161 4.71 -33.97 -57.59
N GLN A 162 5.54 -34.96 -57.95
CA GLN A 162 5.35 -35.77 -59.15
C GLN A 162 4.41 -36.93 -58.87
N ILE A 163 3.49 -37.20 -59.81
CA ILE A 163 2.61 -38.37 -59.82
C ILE A 163 3.13 -39.35 -60.87
N VAL A 164 3.35 -40.59 -60.45
CA VAL A 164 3.88 -41.66 -61.28
C VAL A 164 2.92 -42.83 -61.23
N LYS A 165 2.79 -43.54 -62.35
CA LYS A 165 2.02 -44.76 -62.48
C LYS A 165 2.95 -45.91 -62.84
N TRP A 166 2.70 -47.10 -62.30
CA TRP A 166 3.31 -48.32 -62.82
C TRP A 166 2.85 -48.58 -64.25
N ASP A 167 3.81 -48.69 -65.16
CA ASP A 167 3.62 -48.98 -66.57
C ASP A 167 4.70 -49.95 -67.04
N PHE A 168 4.36 -51.24 -67.05
CA PHE A 168 5.29 -52.30 -67.41
C PHE A 168 5.76 -52.26 -68.87
N SER A 169 5.22 -51.36 -69.68
CA SER A 169 5.68 -51.11 -71.06
C SER A 169 6.81 -50.08 -71.18
N GLN A 170 7.11 -49.33 -70.11
CA GLN A 170 8.12 -48.26 -70.10
C GLN A 170 9.44 -48.70 -69.45
N PRO A 171 10.58 -48.06 -69.78
CA PRO A 171 11.83 -48.24 -69.03
C PRO A 171 11.64 -47.97 -67.54
N ASN A 172 12.22 -48.83 -66.69
CA ASN A 172 12.05 -48.80 -65.22
C ASN A 172 10.60 -49.00 -64.74
N TYR A 173 9.71 -49.43 -65.64
CA TYR A 173 8.29 -49.69 -65.36
C TYR A 173 7.51 -48.47 -64.85
N GLU A 174 7.98 -47.24 -65.08
CA GLU A 174 7.40 -46.00 -64.56
C GLU A 174 6.90 -45.08 -65.68
N SER A 175 5.66 -44.61 -65.58
CA SER A 175 5.13 -43.52 -66.40
C SER A 175 4.81 -42.30 -65.55
N SER A 176 5.44 -41.17 -65.86
CA SER A 176 5.20 -39.89 -65.16
C SER A 176 3.94 -39.22 -65.69
N LEU A 177 2.89 -39.14 -64.87
CA LEU A 177 1.60 -38.56 -65.26
C LEU A 177 1.57 -37.02 -65.17
N GLY A 178 2.47 -36.44 -64.38
CA GLY A 178 2.59 -34.99 -64.22
C GLY A 178 3.22 -34.59 -62.89
N ALA A 179 3.34 -33.28 -62.65
CA ALA A 179 3.80 -32.77 -61.36
C ALA A 179 3.09 -31.47 -60.96
N PHE A 180 2.76 -31.34 -59.68
CA PHE A 180 2.27 -30.10 -59.11
C PHE A 180 3.45 -29.19 -58.77
N LYS A 181 3.51 -28.02 -59.40
CA LYS A 181 4.50 -26.98 -59.09
C LYS A 181 3.87 -25.93 -58.17
N ILE A 182 4.52 -25.66 -57.05
CA ILE A 182 4.04 -24.67 -56.10
C ILE A 182 4.44 -23.26 -56.57
N PRO A 183 3.50 -22.30 -56.64
CA PRO A 183 3.83 -20.92 -56.99
C PRO A 183 4.82 -20.30 -55.99
N ALA A 184 5.75 -19.48 -56.47
CA ALA A 184 6.69 -18.76 -55.60
C ALA A 184 6.01 -17.80 -54.60
N SER A 185 4.79 -17.37 -54.88
CA SER A 185 3.98 -16.51 -54.00
C SER A 185 3.11 -17.29 -53.01
N TYR A 186 3.20 -18.62 -52.97
CA TYR A 186 2.42 -19.45 -52.05
C TYR A 186 2.97 -19.37 -50.62
N LEU A 187 2.10 -19.06 -49.66
CA LEU A 187 2.37 -19.19 -48.23
C LEU A 187 1.47 -20.27 -47.63
N ILE A 188 2.11 -21.21 -46.94
CA ILE A 188 1.45 -22.34 -46.24
C ILE A 188 0.53 -21.83 -45.12
N SER A 189 0.94 -20.74 -44.47
CA SER A 189 0.25 -20.16 -43.33
C SER A 189 -1.12 -19.61 -43.74
N THR A 190 -2.16 -20.00 -43.01
CA THR A 190 -3.49 -19.39 -43.13
C THR A 190 -3.43 -17.95 -42.63
N PRO A 191 -3.95 -16.94 -43.38
CA PRO A 191 -3.88 -15.54 -42.96
C PRO A 191 -4.50 -15.27 -41.59
N ALA A 192 -3.98 -14.25 -40.89
CA ALA A 192 -4.50 -13.86 -39.59
C ALA A 192 -6.00 -13.50 -39.65
N GLY A 193 -6.76 -13.97 -38.65
CA GLY A 193 -8.21 -13.76 -38.57
C GLY A 193 -9.06 -14.70 -39.43
N GLN A 194 -8.45 -15.49 -40.32
CA GLN A 194 -9.13 -16.55 -41.08
C GLN A 194 -9.11 -17.87 -40.31
N SER A 195 -10.11 -18.71 -40.55
CA SER A 195 -10.17 -20.07 -39.98
C SER A 195 -9.58 -21.10 -40.93
N LYS A 196 -8.86 -22.09 -40.41
CA LYS A 196 -8.39 -23.26 -41.15
C LYS A 196 -9.17 -24.49 -40.71
N THR A 197 -9.71 -25.21 -41.69
CA THR A 197 -10.27 -26.56 -41.47
C THR A 197 -9.20 -27.59 -41.77
N PHE A 198 -9.04 -28.57 -40.88
CA PHE A 198 -8.14 -29.72 -41.03
C PHE A 198 -8.62 -30.87 -40.15
N ARG A 199 -7.93 -32.01 -40.21
CA ARG A 199 -8.25 -33.19 -39.38
C ARG A 199 -7.23 -33.36 -38.26
N ILE A 200 -7.72 -33.69 -37.07
CA ILE A 200 -6.93 -34.13 -35.93
C ILE A 200 -7.46 -35.51 -35.53
N ASN A 201 -6.63 -36.55 -35.56
CA ASN A 201 -7.05 -37.94 -35.29
C ASN A 201 -8.33 -38.34 -36.06
N GLU A 202 -8.38 -38.02 -37.37
CA GLU A 202 -9.54 -38.20 -38.27
C GLU A 202 -10.78 -37.32 -38.01
N ALA A 203 -10.86 -36.65 -36.85
CA ALA A 203 -11.94 -35.72 -36.52
C ALA A 203 -11.76 -34.40 -37.29
N PRO A 204 -12.78 -33.93 -38.03
CA PRO A 204 -12.70 -32.66 -38.74
C PRO A 204 -12.90 -31.51 -37.74
N VAL A 205 -11.92 -30.61 -37.69
CA VAL A 205 -11.94 -29.44 -36.81
C VAL A 205 -11.74 -28.17 -37.61
N LYS A 206 -12.34 -27.09 -37.12
CA LYS A 206 -12.12 -25.74 -37.63
C LYS A 206 -11.45 -24.92 -36.54
N MET A 207 -10.26 -24.41 -36.84
CA MET A 207 -9.46 -23.63 -35.90
C MET A 207 -9.31 -22.19 -36.38
N LYS A 208 -9.42 -21.23 -35.47
CA LYS A 208 -9.17 -19.82 -35.72
C LYS A 208 -8.38 -19.20 -34.57
N VAL A 209 -7.35 -18.43 -34.88
CA VAL A 209 -6.69 -17.58 -33.87
C VAL A 209 -7.57 -16.35 -33.66
N SER A 210 -8.10 -16.19 -32.44
CA SER A 210 -9.01 -15.09 -32.11
C SER A 210 -8.28 -13.89 -31.51
N GLN A 211 -7.21 -14.12 -30.73
CA GLN A 211 -6.45 -13.03 -30.11
C GLN A 211 -5.00 -13.47 -29.85
N VAL A 212 -4.08 -12.48 -29.90
CA VAL A 212 -2.69 -12.64 -29.46
C VAL A 212 -2.34 -11.48 -28.54
N THR A 213 -1.73 -11.78 -27.41
CA THR A 213 -1.28 -10.82 -26.41
C THR A 213 0.17 -11.07 -26.05
N SER A 214 0.84 -10.06 -25.50
CA SER A 214 2.17 -10.26 -24.91
C SER A 214 2.40 -9.38 -23.70
N TYR A 215 3.27 -9.83 -22.80
CA TYR A 215 3.83 -9.02 -21.72
C TYR A 215 5.29 -9.39 -21.47
N LEU A 216 6.07 -8.41 -21.00
CA LEU A 216 7.47 -8.60 -20.62
C LEU A 216 7.54 -8.99 -19.14
N SER A 217 8.33 -10.01 -18.81
CA SER A 217 8.63 -10.42 -17.45
C SER A 217 10.03 -11.01 -17.39
N GLY A 218 10.93 -10.41 -16.60
CA GLY A 218 12.34 -10.78 -16.57
C GLY A 218 12.98 -10.76 -17.96
N ASP A 219 13.57 -11.88 -18.36
CA ASP A 219 14.28 -12.04 -19.63
C ASP A 219 13.42 -12.54 -20.80
N TYR A 220 12.10 -12.68 -20.61
CA TYR A 220 11.19 -13.26 -21.59
C TYR A 220 9.99 -12.36 -21.89
N ASN A 221 9.57 -12.37 -23.16
CA ASN A 221 8.23 -12.01 -23.60
C ASN A 221 7.31 -13.22 -23.47
N TYR A 222 6.27 -13.11 -22.68
CA TYR A 222 5.23 -14.11 -22.55
C TYR A 222 4.15 -13.81 -23.59
N VAL A 223 3.93 -14.73 -24.53
CA VAL A 223 3.02 -14.53 -25.67
C VAL A 223 1.81 -15.43 -25.55
N GLY A 224 0.66 -14.82 -25.26
CA GLY A 224 -0.63 -15.49 -25.13
C GLY A 224 -1.32 -15.60 -26.48
N VAL A 225 -1.90 -16.76 -26.77
CA VAL A 225 -2.63 -17.06 -28.00
C VAL A 225 -3.98 -17.67 -27.63
N ASN A 226 -5.07 -16.99 -27.98
CA ASN A 226 -6.42 -17.54 -27.86
C ASN A 226 -6.82 -18.19 -29.18
N VAL A 227 -7.22 -19.46 -29.10
CA VAL A 227 -7.61 -20.27 -30.25
C VAL A 227 -9.05 -20.71 -30.08
N ASP A 228 -9.89 -20.42 -31.06
CA ASP A 228 -11.24 -20.96 -31.15
C ASP A 228 -11.18 -22.28 -31.92
N LEU A 229 -11.53 -23.38 -31.25
CA LEU A 229 -11.53 -24.74 -31.80
C LEU A 229 -12.97 -25.25 -31.88
N GLN A 230 -13.47 -25.40 -33.10
CA GLN A 230 -14.81 -25.90 -33.37
C GLN A 230 -14.76 -27.34 -33.87
N ASN A 231 -15.56 -28.21 -33.24
CA ASN A 231 -15.78 -29.57 -33.73
C ASN A 231 -16.85 -29.52 -34.84
N ILE A 232 -16.43 -29.66 -36.10
CA ILE A 232 -17.36 -29.66 -37.24
C ILE A 232 -17.79 -31.08 -37.64
N GLY A 233 -17.39 -32.09 -36.86
CA GLY A 233 -17.80 -33.48 -37.04
C GLY A 233 -19.15 -33.80 -36.42
N TYR A 234 -19.53 -35.08 -36.50
CA TYR A 234 -20.76 -35.63 -35.92
C TYR A 234 -20.52 -36.45 -34.64
N LYS A 235 -19.26 -36.59 -34.21
CA LYS A 235 -18.86 -37.32 -33.00
C LYS A 235 -18.28 -36.36 -31.97
N LEU A 236 -18.34 -36.73 -30.70
CA LEU A 236 -17.68 -36.02 -29.60
C LEU A 236 -16.17 -35.93 -29.89
N PHE A 237 -15.61 -34.73 -29.74
CA PHE A 237 -14.18 -34.49 -29.91
C PHE A 237 -13.53 -34.28 -28.54
N GLU A 238 -12.63 -35.19 -28.17
CA GLU A 238 -11.98 -35.23 -26.85
C GLU A 238 -10.47 -35.08 -27.05
N ASP A 239 -9.82 -34.42 -26.08
CA ASP A 239 -8.41 -34.01 -26.10
C ASP A 239 -7.51 -34.81 -27.07
N PRO A 240 -7.13 -34.21 -28.21
CA PRO A 240 -6.45 -34.91 -29.27
C PRO A 240 -4.95 -35.11 -29.03
N LYS A 241 -4.38 -34.61 -27.92
CA LYS A 241 -2.94 -34.66 -27.63
C LYS A 241 -2.04 -34.06 -28.74
N VAL A 242 -2.47 -32.95 -29.35
CA VAL A 242 -1.65 -32.22 -30.34
C VAL A 242 -0.69 -31.25 -29.66
N LYS A 243 0.50 -31.09 -30.24
CA LYS A 243 1.47 -30.07 -29.83
C LYS A 243 1.20 -28.79 -30.59
N MET A 244 1.20 -27.65 -29.89
CA MET A 244 1.09 -26.33 -30.51
C MET A 244 2.35 -25.53 -30.20
N VAL A 245 2.91 -24.85 -31.19
CA VAL A 245 4.12 -24.04 -31.03
C VAL A 245 3.95 -22.68 -31.70
N ILE A 246 4.57 -21.65 -31.14
CA ILE A 246 4.80 -20.37 -31.83
C ILE A 246 6.10 -20.48 -32.62
N LYS A 247 6.00 -20.37 -33.93
CA LYS A 247 7.13 -20.25 -34.84
C LYS A 247 7.44 -18.79 -35.11
N THR A 248 8.69 -18.41 -34.92
CA THR A 248 9.18 -17.05 -35.17
C THR A 248 9.62 -16.87 -36.63
N ALA A 249 9.78 -15.62 -37.08
CA ALA A 249 10.29 -15.32 -38.42
C ALA A 249 11.68 -15.95 -38.70
N GLY A 250 12.50 -16.14 -37.67
CA GLY A 250 13.80 -16.82 -37.76
C GLY A 250 13.72 -18.36 -37.83
N GLY A 251 12.52 -18.93 -37.73
CA GLY A 251 12.28 -20.38 -37.80
C GLY A 251 12.36 -21.11 -36.47
N SER A 252 12.74 -20.45 -35.36
CA SER A 252 12.70 -21.04 -34.02
C SER A 252 11.26 -21.26 -33.56
N SER A 253 11.02 -22.40 -32.91
CA SER A 253 9.71 -22.80 -32.38
C SER A 253 9.71 -22.79 -30.85
N TYR A 254 8.66 -22.21 -30.27
CA TYR A 254 8.47 -22.11 -28.82
C TYR A 254 7.18 -22.85 -28.43
N PRO A 255 7.22 -23.85 -27.54
CA PRO A 255 6.04 -24.62 -27.18
C PRO A 255 5.00 -23.78 -26.46
N LEU A 256 3.73 -23.99 -26.83
CA LEU A 256 2.58 -23.41 -26.16
C LEU A 256 2.06 -24.38 -25.11
N THR A 257 1.80 -23.87 -23.92
CA THR A 257 1.10 -24.59 -22.85
C THR A 257 -0.33 -24.05 -22.76
N ALA A 258 -1.30 -24.86 -22.34
CA ALA A 258 -2.68 -24.44 -22.08
C ALA A 258 -2.91 -24.04 -20.61
N ASP A 259 -3.87 -23.16 -20.34
CA ASP A 259 -4.35 -22.91 -18.98
C ASP A 259 -5.19 -24.09 -18.44
N SER A 260 -5.56 -24.03 -17.15
CA SER A 260 -6.34 -25.10 -16.50
C SER A 260 -7.74 -25.33 -17.09
N LEU A 261 -8.25 -24.42 -17.91
CA LEU A 261 -9.54 -24.56 -18.61
C LEU A 261 -9.37 -25.12 -20.04
N GLY A 262 -8.14 -25.22 -20.51
CA GLY A 262 -7.72 -25.69 -21.83
C GLY A 262 -7.15 -27.10 -21.86
N THR A 263 -7.15 -27.83 -20.74
CA THR A 263 -6.78 -29.26 -20.66
C THR A 263 -8.03 -30.15 -20.61
N ASP A 264 -7.91 -31.42 -21.04
CA ASP A 264 -8.96 -32.46 -20.94
C ASP A 264 -10.34 -32.05 -21.50
N TYR A 265 -10.34 -31.22 -22.54
CA TYR A 265 -11.56 -30.63 -23.07
C TYR A 265 -12.36 -31.63 -23.92
N ARG A 266 -13.69 -31.50 -23.88
CA ARG A 266 -14.65 -32.26 -24.70
C ARG A 266 -15.52 -31.27 -25.45
N ILE A 267 -15.58 -31.38 -26.78
CA ILE A 267 -16.31 -30.48 -27.66
C ILE A 267 -17.39 -31.28 -28.38
N GLN A 268 -18.66 -30.95 -28.11
CA GLN A 268 -19.80 -31.58 -28.76
C GLN A 268 -19.81 -31.29 -30.28
N PRO A 269 -20.50 -32.10 -31.10
CA PRO A 269 -20.71 -31.80 -32.50
C PRO A 269 -21.24 -30.37 -32.71
N GLN A 270 -20.63 -29.64 -33.63
CA GLN A 270 -20.90 -28.22 -33.98
C GLN A 270 -20.55 -27.19 -32.89
N ASP A 271 -20.14 -27.61 -31.70
CA ASP A 271 -19.77 -26.73 -30.59
C ASP A 271 -18.35 -26.15 -30.74
N THR A 272 -18.09 -25.03 -30.06
CA THR A 272 -16.81 -24.32 -30.10
C THR A 272 -16.24 -24.13 -28.71
N LYS A 273 -15.00 -24.56 -28.50
CA LYS A 273 -14.22 -24.30 -27.28
C LYS A 273 -13.15 -23.26 -27.59
N LYS A 274 -13.01 -22.27 -26.69
CA LYS A 274 -11.85 -21.36 -26.69
C LYS A 274 -10.75 -21.95 -25.82
N LEU A 275 -9.56 -22.08 -26.38
CA LEU A 275 -8.33 -22.47 -25.70
C LEU A 275 -7.48 -21.22 -25.47
N ASN A 276 -6.94 -21.06 -24.25
CA ASN A 276 -5.98 -20.02 -23.93
C ASN A 276 -4.61 -20.69 -23.79
N LEU A 277 -3.68 -20.28 -24.63
CA LEU A 277 -2.36 -20.88 -24.72
C LEU A 277 -1.29 -19.82 -24.45
N MET A 278 -0.13 -20.20 -23.91
CA MET A 278 0.98 -19.27 -23.78
C MET A 278 2.36 -19.92 -23.92
N ALA A 279 3.30 -19.14 -24.44
CA ALA A 279 4.71 -19.49 -24.60
C ALA A 279 5.61 -18.39 -24.02
N SER A 280 6.77 -18.77 -23.48
CA SER A 280 7.85 -17.85 -23.12
C SER A 280 8.85 -17.73 -24.27
N ILE A 281 9.04 -16.52 -24.78
CA ILE A 281 9.96 -16.22 -25.89
C ILE A 281 11.02 -15.24 -25.36
N PRO A 282 12.34 -15.52 -25.48
CA PRO A 282 13.38 -14.62 -24.99
C PRO A 282 13.20 -13.18 -25.49
N LYS A 283 13.47 -12.18 -24.65
CA LYS A 283 13.24 -10.76 -24.97
C LYS A 283 14.02 -10.26 -26.19
N SER A 284 15.14 -10.92 -26.51
CA SER A 284 15.98 -10.64 -27.68
C SER A 284 15.33 -11.03 -29.02
N ILE A 285 14.26 -11.84 -29.00
CA ILE A 285 13.61 -12.35 -30.19
C ILE A 285 12.46 -11.43 -30.62
N PRO A 286 12.46 -10.90 -31.86
CA PRO A 286 11.40 -10.02 -32.33
C PRO A 286 10.04 -10.73 -32.45
N LEU A 287 8.99 -10.13 -31.87
CA LEU A 287 7.61 -10.62 -31.97
C LEU A 287 6.91 -10.19 -33.28
N LYS A 288 7.60 -10.30 -34.41
CA LYS A 288 7.08 -9.95 -35.74
C LYS A 288 6.87 -11.22 -36.58
N ASN A 289 5.79 -11.25 -37.35
CA ASN A 289 5.45 -12.34 -38.28
C ASN A 289 5.46 -13.72 -37.60
N LEU A 290 4.85 -13.80 -36.41
CA LEU A 290 4.73 -15.05 -35.67
C LEU A 290 3.67 -15.96 -36.33
N GLU A 291 3.87 -17.27 -36.25
CA GLU A 291 2.94 -18.27 -36.76
C GLU A 291 2.61 -19.28 -35.66
N LEU A 292 1.34 -19.66 -35.54
CA LEU A 292 0.92 -20.83 -34.76
C LEU A 292 1.07 -22.07 -35.63
N GLN A 293 1.86 -23.04 -35.19
CA GLN A 293 2.02 -24.32 -35.87
C GLN A 293 1.45 -25.45 -35.01
N ILE A 294 0.61 -26.29 -35.62
CA ILE A 294 -0.02 -27.45 -34.99
C ILE A 294 0.70 -28.70 -35.47
N ILE A 295 1.14 -29.52 -34.52
CA ILE A 295 1.98 -30.69 -34.73
C ILE A 295 1.29 -31.90 -34.08
N GLN A 296 1.27 -33.01 -34.80
CA GLN A 296 0.77 -34.28 -34.30
C GLN A 296 1.86 -35.34 -34.49
N ASP A 297 2.12 -36.13 -33.44
CA ASP A 297 3.00 -37.28 -33.55
C ASP A 297 2.27 -38.44 -34.22
N ASP A 298 2.93 -39.10 -35.17
CA ASP A 298 2.48 -40.36 -35.76
C ASP A 298 3.01 -41.51 -34.91
N GLU A 299 2.12 -42.22 -34.21
CA GLU A 299 2.52 -43.22 -33.21
C GLU A 299 3.31 -44.41 -33.79
N ALA A 300 3.06 -44.75 -35.05
CA ALA A 300 3.70 -45.87 -35.74
C ALA A 300 5.12 -45.52 -36.19
N THR A 301 5.33 -44.32 -36.74
CA THR A 301 6.62 -43.87 -37.27
C THR A 301 7.44 -43.05 -36.27
N LYS A 302 6.84 -42.66 -35.13
CA LYS A 302 7.40 -41.74 -34.13
C LYS A 302 7.84 -40.38 -34.71
N LEU A 303 7.28 -40.00 -35.86
CA LEU A 303 7.57 -38.71 -36.51
C LEU A 303 6.57 -37.64 -36.03
N SER A 304 7.08 -36.45 -35.72
CA SER A 304 6.24 -35.27 -35.51
C SER A 304 5.84 -34.64 -36.85
N LEU A 305 4.55 -34.59 -37.14
CA LEU A 305 4.00 -34.15 -38.42
C LEU A 305 3.29 -32.80 -38.29
N PRO A 306 3.56 -31.81 -39.17
CA PRO A 306 2.80 -30.57 -39.19
C PRO A 306 1.41 -30.81 -39.80
N LEU A 307 0.37 -30.37 -39.08
CA LEU A 307 -1.02 -30.44 -39.54
C LEU A 307 -1.48 -29.14 -40.20
N ALA A 308 -1.16 -28.01 -39.57
CA ALA A 308 -1.58 -26.69 -40.01
C ALA A 308 -0.63 -25.61 -39.49
N THR A 309 -0.62 -24.47 -40.20
CA THR A 309 0.07 -23.25 -39.77
C THR A 309 -0.87 -22.07 -39.97
N LEU A 310 -1.01 -21.23 -38.94
CA LEU A 310 -1.87 -20.04 -38.95
C LEU A 310 -1.00 -18.83 -38.62
N GLN A 311 -1.12 -17.74 -39.37
CA GLN A 311 -0.46 -16.50 -39.04
C GLN A 311 -1.09 -15.93 -37.77
N LEU A 312 -0.24 -15.57 -36.81
CA LEU A 312 -0.69 -14.80 -35.66
C LEU A 312 -0.96 -13.36 -36.13
N PRO A 313 -2.08 -12.74 -35.72
CA PRO A 313 -2.25 -11.30 -35.92
C PRO A 313 -1.07 -10.56 -35.31
N ALA A 314 -0.74 -9.39 -35.87
CA ALA A 314 0.26 -8.52 -35.28
C ALA A 314 -0.04 -8.38 -33.78
N VAL A 315 0.96 -8.63 -32.94
CA VAL A 315 0.84 -8.50 -31.49
C VAL A 315 0.47 -7.04 -31.24
N LYS A 316 -0.83 -6.78 -31.07
CA LYS A 316 -1.26 -5.45 -30.69
C LYS A 316 -0.70 -5.27 -29.30
N ASN A 317 0.07 -4.22 -29.08
CA ASN A 317 0.39 -3.69 -27.75
C ASN A 317 -0.89 -3.18 -27.03
N GLN A 318 -2.04 -3.82 -27.24
CA GLN A 318 -3.17 -3.76 -26.34
C GLN A 318 -2.75 -4.59 -25.13
N SER A 319 -2.04 -3.89 -24.26
CA SER A 319 -1.56 -4.40 -22.99
C SER A 319 -2.69 -5.18 -22.31
N ILE A 320 -2.41 -6.41 -21.88
CA ILE A 320 -3.28 -7.16 -20.96
C ILE A 320 -3.50 -6.43 -19.63
N THR A 321 -2.76 -5.34 -19.43
CA THR A 321 -2.85 -4.44 -18.30
C THR A 321 -4.20 -3.74 -18.27
N VAL A 322 -4.95 -4.06 -17.23
CA VAL A 322 -6.14 -3.35 -16.77
C VAL A 322 -5.72 -1.95 -16.34
N LYS A 323 -6.40 -0.93 -16.88
CA LYS A 323 -6.13 0.47 -16.52
C LYS A 323 -6.35 0.70 -15.03
N PRO A 324 -5.69 1.70 -14.41
CA PRO A 324 -5.94 2.04 -13.02
C PRO A 324 -7.44 2.21 -12.74
N TYR A 325 -7.91 1.73 -11.60
CA TYR A 325 -9.31 1.76 -11.14
C TYR A 325 -10.32 0.94 -11.97
N ALA A 326 -9.94 0.42 -13.14
CA ALA A 326 -10.83 -0.40 -13.96
C ALA A 326 -10.96 -1.82 -13.39
N GLU A 327 -12.13 -2.43 -13.62
CA GLU A 327 -12.41 -3.80 -13.21
C GLU A 327 -12.08 -4.81 -14.31
N LYS A 328 -11.58 -5.97 -13.89
CA LYS A 328 -11.36 -7.15 -14.71
C LYS A 328 -12.19 -8.30 -14.19
N VAL A 329 -13.06 -8.84 -15.05
CA VAL A 329 -13.77 -10.09 -14.75
C VAL A 329 -12.83 -11.28 -14.93
N ILE A 330 -12.66 -12.06 -13.88
CA ILE A 330 -11.95 -13.33 -13.83
C ILE A 330 -12.99 -14.44 -13.73
N VAL A 331 -12.93 -15.40 -14.65
CA VAL A 331 -13.82 -16.56 -14.69
C VAL A 331 -13.19 -17.68 -13.87
N LEU A 332 -13.96 -18.24 -12.95
CA LEU A 332 -13.57 -19.36 -12.09
C LEU A 332 -14.30 -20.63 -12.53
N PRO A 333 -13.83 -21.84 -12.13
CA PRO A 333 -14.54 -23.08 -12.41
C PRO A 333 -16.01 -23.04 -11.95
N ALA A 334 -16.29 -22.37 -10.84
CA ALA A 334 -17.62 -22.17 -10.27
C ALA A 334 -17.91 -20.69 -10.00
N GLY A 335 -18.18 -19.89 -11.05
CA GLY A 335 -18.63 -18.50 -10.92
C GLY A 335 -17.70 -17.48 -11.57
N LYS A 336 -17.89 -16.20 -11.25
CA LYS A 336 -17.12 -15.08 -11.80
C LYS A 336 -16.88 -14.05 -10.71
N ILE A 337 -15.66 -13.51 -10.66
CA ILE A 337 -15.30 -12.39 -9.80
C ILE A 337 -14.85 -11.21 -10.65
N ALA A 338 -15.11 -9.99 -10.19
CA ALA A 338 -14.47 -8.78 -10.69
C ALA A 338 -13.33 -8.39 -9.74
N ALA A 339 -12.16 -8.08 -10.28
CA ALA A 339 -11.00 -7.63 -9.54
C ALA A 339 -10.57 -6.23 -10.01
N SER A 340 -10.09 -5.38 -9.11
CA SER A 340 -9.57 -4.04 -9.44
C SER A 340 -8.57 -3.52 -8.42
N VAL A 341 -7.67 -2.64 -8.84
CA VAL A 341 -6.84 -1.83 -7.93
C VAL A 341 -7.56 -0.50 -7.67
N LYS A 342 -7.92 -0.24 -6.42
CA LYS A 342 -8.65 0.96 -5.99
C LYS A 342 -7.75 2.11 -5.54
N GLY A 343 -6.48 1.84 -5.24
CA GLY A 343 -5.53 2.85 -4.78
C GLY A 343 -4.13 2.30 -4.57
N ALA A 344 -3.14 3.20 -4.58
CA ALA A 344 -1.76 2.90 -4.24
C ALA A 344 -1.15 4.10 -3.48
N TRP A 345 -0.37 3.81 -2.44
CA TRP A 345 0.33 4.80 -1.62
C TRP A 345 1.74 4.31 -1.33
N VAL A 346 2.69 5.22 -1.26
CA VAL A 346 4.08 4.91 -0.94
C VAL A 346 4.49 5.69 0.29
N ASN A 347 4.99 4.96 1.28
CA ASN A 347 5.80 5.51 2.36
C ASN A 347 7.25 5.41 1.95
N GLN A 348 7.84 6.54 1.57
CA GLN A 348 9.20 6.56 1.06
C GLN A 348 10.21 6.33 2.20
N SER A 349 11.25 5.55 1.91
CA SER A 349 12.44 5.48 2.76
C SER A 349 13.72 5.77 1.97
N TYR A 350 14.87 5.73 2.64
CA TYR A 350 16.16 5.90 1.98
C TYR A 350 16.55 4.68 1.13
N ASP A 351 16.38 3.47 1.67
CA ASP A 351 16.76 2.22 0.99
C ASP A 351 15.55 1.56 0.34
N ASP A 352 14.59 1.15 1.17
CA ASP A 352 13.38 0.43 0.79
C ASP A 352 12.14 1.19 1.21
N SER A 353 11.27 1.48 0.24
CA SER A 353 9.98 2.13 0.46
C SER A 353 8.86 1.09 0.63
N ASP A 354 7.86 1.42 1.43
CA ASP A 354 6.67 0.56 1.60
C ASP A 354 5.55 1.02 0.68
N LEU A 355 5.22 0.18 -0.31
CA LEU A 355 4.10 0.36 -1.22
C LEU A 355 2.87 -0.36 -0.68
N ALA A 356 1.82 0.40 -0.38
CA ALA A 356 0.50 -0.12 -0.05
C ALA A 356 -0.41 -0.07 -1.28
N VAL A 357 -1.02 -1.21 -1.66
CA VAL A 357 -1.98 -1.33 -2.76
C VAL A 357 -3.33 -1.78 -2.22
N GLN A 358 -4.39 -1.06 -2.56
CA GLN A 358 -5.76 -1.46 -2.26
C GLN A 358 -6.32 -2.28 -3.43
N PHE A 359 -6.49 -3.58 -3.23
CA PHE A 359 -7.04 -4.50 -4.21
C PHE A 359 -8.45 -4.94 -3.80
N ALA A 360 -9.42 -4.81 -4.71
CA ALA A 360 -10.81 -5.18 -4.45
C ALA A 360 -11.20 -6.39 -5.29
N VAL A 361 -11.91 -7.34 -4.67
CA VAL A 361 -12.51 -8.50 -5.33
C VAL A 361 -14.01 -8.54 -5.01
N ARG A 362 -14.84 -8.61 -6.06
CA ARG A 362 -16.31 -8.66 -5.94
C ARG A 362 -16.87 -9.88 -6.67
N ASN A 363 -17.77 -10.62 -6.03
CA ASN A 363 -18.51 -11.67 -6.72
C ASN A 363 -19.57 -11.05 -7.64
N VAL A 364 -19.42 -11.26 -8.95
CA VAL A 364 -20.37 -10.76 -9.97
C VAL A 364 -21.32 -11.84 -10.48
N GLY A 365 -21.24 -13.05 -9.91
CA GLY A 365 -22.17 -14.14 -10.14
C GLY A 365 -23.41 -14.08 -9.26
N THR A 366 -24.27 -15.09 -9.41
CA THR A 366 -25.52 -15.28 -8.66
C THR A 366 -25.41 -16.30 -7.53
N THR A 367 -24.30 -17.02 -7.44
CA THR A 367 -24.01 -18.01 -6.38
C THR A 367 -22.77 -17.61 -5.60
N THR A 368 -22.64 -18.10 -4.37
CA THR A 368 -21.40 -17.96 -3.60
C THR A 368 -20.22 -18.55 -4.37
N VAL A 369 -19.08 -17.87 -4.34
CA VAL A 369 -17.84 -18.31 -5.00
C VAL A 369 -16.70 -18.33 -4.01
N THR A 370 -15.79 -19.29 -4.17
CA THR A 370 -14.55 -19.36 -3.40
C THR A 370 -13.41 -18.81 -4.27
N VAL A 371 -12.72 -17.79 -3.76
CA VAL A 371 -11.55 -17.21 -4.39
C VAL A 371 -10.40 -18.20 -4.23
N PRO A 372 -9.80 -18.68 -5.34
CA PRO A 372 -8.65 -19.58 -5.26
C PRO A 372 -7.45 -18.82 -4.68
N LYS A 373 -6.51 -19.55 -4.09
CA LYS A 373 -5.20 -19.00 -3.72
C LYS A 373 -4.55 -18.43 -4.96
N TYR A 374 -4.18 -17.16 -4.99
CA TYR A 374 -3.46 -16.54 -6.11
C TYR A 374 -2.03 -16.19 -5.71
N ASP A 375 -1.11 -16.30 -6.66
CA ASP A 375 0.26 -15.81 -6.49
C ASP A 375 0.34 -14.36 -6.99
N PHE A 376 0.86 -13.47 -6.14
CA PHE A 376 0.99 -12.04 -6.44
C PHE A 376 2.43 -11.66 -6.72
N VAL A 377 2.64 -10.91 -7.80
CA VAL A 377 3.96 -10.41 -8.19
C VAL A 377 3.84 -8.95 -8.60
N LEU A 378 4.71 -8.09 -8.09
CA LEU A 378 4.84 -6.71 -8.51
C LEU A 378 5.88 -6.62 -9.63
N HIS A 379 5.52 -5.98 -10.74
CA HIS A 379 6.39 -5.78 -11.90
C HIS A 379 6.70 -4.31 -12.12
N THR A 380 7.93 -4.03 -12.55
CA THR A 380 8.33 -2.71 -13.07
C THR A 380 8.24 -2.67 -14.59
N ALA A 381 8.16 -1.49 -15.19
CA ALA A 381 8.23 -1.34 -16.64
C ALA A 381 9.55 -1.86 -17.26
N GLY A 382 10.63 -1.94 -16.46
CA GLY A 382 11.93 -2.48 -16.87
C GLY A 382 12.01 -4.01 -16.86
N GLY A 383 10.97 -4.71 -16.40
CA GLY A 383 10.92 -6.17 -16.35
C GLY A 383 11.37 -6.79 -15.02
N ASN A 384 11.80 -5.99 -14.04
CA ASN A 384 12.10 -6.50 -12.69
C ASN A 384 10.81 -6.90 -11.95
N THR A 385 10.89 -7.93 -11.12
CA THR A 385 9.74 -8.54 -10.42
C THR A 385 10.00 -8.75 -8.94
N ILE A 386 9.01 -8.49 -8.08
CA ILE A 386 9.02 -8.82 -6.65
C ILE A 386 7.80 -9.70 -6.34
N PRO A 387 7.98 -11.02 -6.09
CA PRO A 387 6.90 -11.84 -5.56
C PRO A 387 6.62 -11.47 -4.10
N PHE A 388 5.36 -11.51 -3.69
CA PHE A 388 4.97 -11.26 -2.30
C PHE A 388 3.73 -12.06 -1.92
N THR A 389 3.54 -12.29 -0.62
CA THR A 389 2.40 -13.04 -0.09
C THR A 389 1.32 -12.10 0.41
N VAL A 390 0.05 -12.46 0.17
CA VAL A 390 -1.11 -11.71 0.64
C VAL A 390 -1.91 -12.58 1.61
N THR A 391 -2.08 -12.12 2.84
CA THR A 391 -2.89 -12.81 3.85
C THR A 391 -4.37 -12.51 3.69
N GLY A 392 -5.24 -13.49 3.97
CA GLY A 392 -6.69 -13.28 4.05
C GLY A 392 -7.46 -13.32 2.73
N ILE A 393 -6.81 -13.64 1.61
CA ILE A 393 -7.47 -13.87 0.30
C ILE A 393 -7.64 -15.35 -0.02
N ASP A 394 -6.75 -16.21 0.47
CA ASP A 394 -6.74 -17.63 0.17
C ASP A 394 -8.01 -18.33 0.67
N ASN A 395 -8.72 -19.03 -0.23
CA ASN A 395 -9.97 -19.74 0.05
C ASN A 395 -11.10 -18.85 0.61
N MET A 396 -11.02 -17.54 0.38
CA MET A 396 -12.07 -16.61 0.79
C MET A 396 -13.37 -16.90 0.04
N THR A 397 -14.49 -17.01 0.76
CA THR A 397 -15.82 -17.12 0.15
C THR A 397 -16.47 -15.75 0.00
N LEU A 398 -17.07 -15.48 -1.16
CA LEU A 398 -17.82 -14.26 -1.46
C LEU A 398 -19.27 -14.59 -1.83
N LYS A 399 -20.24 -14.04 -1.10
CA LYS A 399 -21.67 -14.11 -1.47
C LYS A 399 -21.93 -13.31 -2.75
N PRO A 400 -23.07 -13.54 -3.44
CA PRO A 400 -23.42 -12.74 -4.62
C PRO A 400 -23.34 -11.23 -4.32
N GLN A 401 -22.66 -10.48 -5.18
CA GLN A 401 -22.41 -9.04 -5.04
C GLN A 401 -21.56 -8.61 -3.84
N GLU A 402 -21.06 -9.53 -3.01
CA GLU A 402 -20.15 -9.20 -1.92
C GLU A 402 -18.79 -8.74 -2.48
N GLU A 403 -18.33 -7.58 -2.02
CA GLU A 403 -17.02 -7.01 -2.33
C GLU A 403 -16.14 -7.03 -1.08
N LYS A 404 -14.88 -7.41 -1.26
CA LYS A 404 -13.86 -7.40 -0.21
C LYS A 404 -12.66 -6.59 -0.65
N ASN A 405 -12.20 -5.78 0.29
CA ASN A 405 -11.11 -4.85 0.11
C ASN A 405 -9.88 -5.42 0.83
N ILE A 406 -8.83 -5.69 0.06
CA ILE A 406 -7.60 -6.36 0.49
C ILE A 406 -6.47 -5.35 0.35
N ARG A 407 -5.80 -5.07 1.47
CA ARG A 407 -4.61 -4.23 1.48
C ARG A 407 -3.38 -5.11 1.31
N MET A 408 -2.56 -4.78 0.32
CA MET A 408 -1.28 -5.44 0.04
C MET A 408 -0.16 -4.50 0.43
N ASN A 409 0.73 -4.90 1.32
CA ASN A 409 1.91 -4.13 1.69
C ASN A 409 3.13 -4.81 1.08
N ILE A 410 3.90 -4.06 0.29
CA ILE A 410 5.00 -4.56 -0.53
C ILE A 410 6.20 -3.66 -0.28
N THR A 411 7.30 -4.23 0.20
CA THR A 411 8.58 -3.51 0.31
C THR A 411 9.24 -3.47 -1.07
N ILE A 412 9.57 -2.26 -1.54
CA ILE A 412 10.17 -2.02 -2.86
C ILE A 412 11.42 -1.14 -2.73
N PRO A 413 12.46 -1.33 -3.55
CA PRO A 413 13.57 -0.38 -3.61
C PRO A 413 13.07 1.03 -3.88
N SER A 414 13.57 2.03 -3.16
CA SER A 414 13.03 3.41 -3.25
C SER A 414 13.15 4.02 -4.65
N ASN A 415 14.13 3.59 -5.46
CA ASN A 415 14.27 4.00 -6.86
C ASN A 415 13.22 3.39 -7.81
N TRP A 416 12.35 2.48 -7.35
CA TRP A 416 11.30 1.85 -8.17
C TRP A 416 9.94 2.53 -8.08
N VAL A 417 9.75 3.46 -7.14
CA VAL A 417 8.45 4.14 -6.89
C VAL A 417 7.85 4.73 -8.17
N ASN A 418 8.67 5.27 -9.07
CA ASN A 418 8.24 5.92 -10.31
C ASN A 418 8.30 5.02 -11.57
N ASN A 419 8.54 3.71 -11.42
CA ASN A 419 8.79 2.79 -12.55
C ASN A 419 7.51 2.17 -13.17
N LYS A 420 6.39 2.89 -13.16
CA LYS A 420 5.09 2.46 -13.73
C LYS A 420 4.73 1.02 -13.32
N LEU A 421 4.60 0.82 -12.02
CA LEU A 421 4.41 -0.51 -11.42
C LEU A 421 3.12 -1.18 -11.90
N GLN A 422 3.16 -2.51 -11.97
CA GLN A 422 2.03 -3.36 -12.35
C GLN A 422 1.88 -4.52 -11.37
N LEU A 423 0.66 -4.81 -10.94
CA LEU A 423 0.32 -5.95 -10.09
C LEU A 423 -0.12 -7.12 -10.96
N PHE A 424 0.62 -8.22 -10.90
CA PHE A 424 0.29 -9.48 -11.55
C PHE A 424 -0.41 -10.39 -10.55
N VAL A 425 -1.54 -10.95 -10.96
CA VAL A 425 -2.34 -11.92 -10.20
C VAL A 425 -2.32 -13.22 -11.00
N ASN A 426 -1.63 -14.23 -10.48
CA ASN A 426 -1.38 -15.49 -11.17
C ASN A 426 -2.13 -16.64 -10.51
N ILE A 427 -2.61 -17.59 -11.32
CA ILE A 427 -3.10 -18.88 -10.81
C ILE A 427 -1.91 -19.63 -10.21
N PRO A 428 -2.09 -20.27 -9.04
CA PRO A 428 -1.02 -20.94 -8.33
C PRO A 428 -0.53 -22.10 -9.18
N GLN A 429 0.77 -22.33 -9.15
CA GLN A 429 1.36 -23.46 -9.87
C GLN A 429 0.71 -24.77 -9.37
N PRO A 430 0.28 -25.68 -10.27
CA PRO A 430 0.15 -27.07 -9.86
C PRO A 430 1.53 -27.51 -9.38
N THR A 431 1.68 -27.68 -8.07
CA THR A 431 2.74 -28.47 -7.47
C THR A 431 2.44 -29.93 -7.75
N GLY A 432 2.47 -30.29 -9.03
CA GLY A 432 2.16 -31.62 -9.53
C GLY A 432 3.40 -32.20 -10.18
N ASP A 433 4.05 -33.11 -9.45
CA ASP A 433 4.95 -34.16 -9.91
C ASP A 433 5.73 -33.86 -11.20
N VAL A 434 6.99 -33.43 -11.04
CA VAL A 434 8.00 -33.74 -12.05
C VAL A 434 7.90 -35.25 -12.30
N PRO A 435 7.64 -35.72 -13.53
CA PRO A 435 7.58 -37.14 -13.81
C PRO A 435 8.88 -37.77 -13.35
N LYS A 436 8.82 -38.57 -12.28
CA LYS A 436 9.93 -39.43 -11.91
C LYS A 436 10.12 -40.41 -13.06
N ASP A 437 11.36 -40.60 -13.48
CA ASP A 437 11.65 -41.65 -14.43
C ASP A 437 11.26 -43.03 -13.85
N ALA A 438 11.30 -44.07 -14.69
CA ALA A 438 11.00 -45.44 -14.26
C ALA A 438 11.96 -45.97 -13.15
N ALA A 439 12.95 -45.19 -12.73
CA ALA A 439 13.88 -45.48 -11.64
C ALA A 439 13.63 -44.65 -10.36
N GLY A 440 12.60 -43.81 -10.33
CA GLY A 440 12.20 -43.05 -9.13
C GLY A 440 13.09 -41.84 -8.82
N GLN A 441 13.95 -41.40 -9.74
CA GLN A 441 14.76 -40.18 -9.55
C GLN A 441 14.08 -38.95 -10.18
N THR A 442 14.13 -37.84 -9.45
CA THR A 442 13.79 -36.51 -9.98
C THR A 442 14.92 -36.09 -10.93
N PRO A 443 14.66 -35.82 -12.22
CA PRO A 443 15.68 -35.30 -13.11
C PRO A 443 16.13 -33.92 -12.62
N SER A 444 17.33 -33.86 -12.05
CA SER A 444 18.01 -32.63 -11.70
C SER A 444 18.51 -31.97 -12.98
N SER A 445 17.62 -31.22 -13.65
CA SER A 445 17.90 -30.10 -14.55
C SER A 445 16.70 -29.80 -15.45
N SER A 446 15.53 -29.44 -14.90
CA SER A 446 14.49 -28.79 -15.71
C SER A 446 14.87 -27.32 -15.89
N LYS A 447 15.63 -27.02 -16.95
CA LYS A 447 15.79 -25.67 -17.53
C LYS A 447 14.55 -25.23 -18.31
N ASP A 448 13.41 -25.89 -18.13
CA ASP A 448 12.16 -25.49 -18.75
C ASP A 448 11.49 -24.42 -17.88
N PRO A 449 11.16 -23.25 -18.44
CA PRO A 449 10.50 -22.19 -17.68
C PRO A 449 9.14 -22.67 -17.19
N VAL A 450 9.05 -22.89 -15.89
CA VAL A 450 7.82 -23.17 -15.14
C VAL A 450 6.86 -22.00 -15.33
N PHE A 451 5.67 -22.27 -15.88
CA PHE A 451 4.80 -21.25 -16.47
C PHE A 451 3.66 -20.82 -15.54
N THR A 452 3.62 -19.54 -15.15
CA THR A 452 2.52 -18.92 -14.37
C THR A 452 1.59 -18.13 -15.28
N TYR A 453 0.29 -18.46 -15.27
CA TYR A 453 -0.73 -17.74 -16.04
C TYR A 453 -1.27 -16.54 -15.24
N PRO A 454 -1.07 -15.28 -15.70
CA PRO A 454 -1.72 -14.14 -15.09
C PRO A 454 -3.21 -14.13 -15.46
N VAL A 455 -4.07 -14.25 -14.46
CA VAL A 455 -5.52 -14.01 -14.61
C VAL A 455 -5.86 -12.52 -14.62
N GLY A 456 -4.95 -11.68 -14.14
CA GLY A 456 -5.04 -10.24 -14.23
C GLY A 456 -3.67 -9.58 -14.13
N VAL A 457 -3.49 -8.53 -14.94
CA VAL A 457 -2.36 -7.60 -14.83
C VAL A 457 -2.98 -6.22 -14.62
N PHE A 458 -2.70 -5.58 -13.50
CA PHE A 458 -3.32 -4.31 -13.12
C PHE A 458 -2.26 -3.21 -13.07
N ALA A 459 -2.43 -2.15 -13.85
CA ALA A 459 -1.61 -0.95 -13.66
C ALA A 459 -1.94 -0.35 -12.30
N LEU A 460 -0.91 -0.08 -11.50
CA LEU A 460 -1.11 0.69 -10.29
C LEU A 460 -1.44 2.15 -10.68
N PRO A 461 -2.37 2.81 -9.99
CA PRO A 461 -2.48 4.25 -10.09
C PRO A 461 -1.18 4.90 -9.62
N GLU A 462 -0.99 6.18 -9.99
CA GLU A 462 0.13 6.96 -9.46
C GLU A 462 0.08 6.94 -7.93
N ALA A 463 1.16 6.43 -7.32
CA ALA A 463 1.19 6.23 -5.88
C ALA A 463 1.32 7.59 -5.19
N LYS A 464 0.42 7.87 -4.26
CA LYS A 464 0.52 9.08 -3.43
C LYS A 464 1.66 8.90 -2.43
N LEU A 465 2.58 9.85 -2.37
CA LEU A 465 3.63 9.90 -1.36
C LEU A 465 3.04 10.30 -0.01
N LEU A 466 3.37 9.54 1.04
CA LEU A 466 2.91 9.75 2.42
C LEU A 466 4.03 10.27 3.33
N GLU A 467 4.88 11.13 2.78
CA GLU A 467 5.98 11.78 3.50
C GLU A 467 5.59 13.18 3.98
N ASN A 468 5.99 13.53 5.20
CA ASN A 468 5.77 14.85 5.81
C ASN A 468 4.30 15.30 5.81
N THR A 469 3.36 14.37 5.97
CA THR A 469 1.91 14.64 5.91
C THR A 469 1.30 14.97 7.27
N THR A 470 2.08 15.52 8.21
CA THR A 470 1.58 15.88 9.54
C THR A 470 0.41 16.88 9.41
N GLY A 471 -0.71 16.58 10.07
CA GLY A 471 -1.96 17.36 10.01
C GLY A 471 -2.85 17.08 8.79
N VAL A 472 -2.42 16.25 7.83
CA VAL A 472 -3.21 15.90 6.65
C VAL A 472 -3.95 14.58 6.85
N GLU A 473 -5.27 14.59 6.68
CA GLU A 473 -6.10 13.38 6.78
C GLU A 473 -5.95 12.48 5.55
N GLN A 474 -5.63 11.21 5.79
CA GLN A 474 -5.52 10.15 4.80
C GLN A 474 -6.73 9.23 4.88
N PHE A 475 -7.32 8.88 3.74
CA PHE A 475 -8.50 8.02 3.69
C PHE A 475 -8.12 6.57 3.38
N MET A 476 -8.69 5.64 4.13
CA MET A 476 -8.53 4.20 3.92
C MET A 476 -9.88 3.50 3.93
N GLN A 477 -10.17 2.74 2.87
CA GLN A 477 -11.35 1.89 2.81
C GLN A 477 -11.06 0.54 3.49
N THR A 478 -11.72 0.26 4.61
CA THR A 478 -11.65 -1.05 5.28
C THR A 478 -12.89 -1.88 4.96
N ASN A 479 -12.86 -3.17 5.35
CA ASN A 479 -14.04 -4.03 5.30
C ASN A 479 -15.16 -3.57 6.27
N ASN A 480 -14.82 -2.79 7.30
CA ASN A 480 -15.77 -2.31 8.30
C ASN A 480 -16.35 -0.93 7.93
N GLY A 481 -15.66 -0.15 7.10
CA GLY A 481 -16.09 1.18 6.66
C GLY A 481 -14.93 2.05 6.18
N LEU A 482 -15.23 3.28 5.79
CA LEU A 482 -14.23 4.28 5.44
C LEU A 482 -13.66 4.92 6.72
N VAL A 483 -12.33 4.91 6.87
CA VAL A 483 -11.65 5.57 7.99
C VAL A 483 -10.75 6.69 7.48
N GLY A 484 -10.67 7.78 8.24
CA GLY A 484 -9.66 8.83 8.08
C GLY A 484 -8.56 8.63 9.12
N LEU A 485 -7.30 8.78 8.72
CA LEU A 485 -6.14 8.72 9.62
C LEU A 485 -5.34 10.01 9.49
N THR A 486 -5.02 10.64 10.61
CA THR A 486 -4.23 11.88 10.64
C THR A 486 -3.09 11.73 11.63
N LEU A 487 -1.85 11.89 11.18
CA LEU A 487 -0.72 12.12 12.08
C LEU A 487 -0.80 13.57 12.57
N SER A 488 -1.40 13.81 13.73
CA SER A 488 -1.68 15.16 14.21
C SER A 488 -0.45 15.85 14.78
N ASN A 489 0.44 15.12 15.45
CA ASN A 489 1.58 15.70 16.13
C ASN A 489 2.70 14.67 16.31
N ILE A 490 3.95 15.13 16.30
CA ILE A 490 5.13 14.36 16.71
C ILE A 490 5.88 15.20 17.74
N GLN A 491 6.24 14.63 18.87
CA GLN A 491 6.99 15.32 19.92
C GLN A 491 8.21 14.51 20.33
N ARG A 492 9.28 15.21 20.66
CA ARG A 492 10.44 14.68 21.37
C ARG A 492 10.46 15.27 22.76
N LEU A 493 10.36 14.43 23.77
CA LEU A 493 10.11 14.82 25.16
C LEU A 493 11.24 14.33 26.06
N PRO A 494 11.76 15.15 27.00
CA PRO A 494 12.79 14.71 27.93
C PRO A 494 12.30 13.60 28.86
N TRP A 495 13.14 12.61 29.14
CA TRP A 495 12.87 11.57 30.13
C TRP A 495 14.14 11.20 30.92
N THR A 496 14.02 10.37 31.95
CA THR A 496 15.14 10.12 32.87
C THR A 496 16.27 9.30 32.26
N ASP A 497 15.96 8.41 31.31
CA ASP A 497 16.89 7.49 30.67
C ASP A 497 16.99 7.69 29.14
N GLY A 498 16.67 8.89 28.65
CA GLY A 498 16.68 9.25 27.23
C GLY A 498 15.59 10.28 26.92
N ASP A 499 15.16 10.32 25.67
CA ASP A 499 13.99 11.08 25.24
C ASP A 499 12.87 10.12 24.82
N LEU A 500 11.62 10.56 24.98
CA LEU A 500 10.45 9.92 24.41
C LEU A 500 10.14 10.56 23.06
N VAL A 501 10.01 9.74 22.03
CA VAL A 501 9.39 10.14 20.76
C VAL A 501 7.93 9.72 20.82
N THR A 502 7.02 10.70 20.76
CA THR A 502 5.58 10.47 20.80
C THR A 502 4.96 10.89 19.47
N ALA A 503 4.08 10.07 18.91
CA ALA A 503 3.34 10.38 17.69
C ALA A 503 1.84 10.21 17.94
N LYS A 504 1.09 11.30 17.80
CA LYS A 504 -0.38 11.31 17.93
C LYS A 504 -1.01 11.00 16.57
N VAL A 505 -1.70 9.88 16.48
CA VAL A 505 -2.50 9.48 15.33
C VAL A 505 -3.98 9.54 15.70
N VAL A 506 -4.76 10.31 14.94
CA VAL A 506 -6.21 10.40 15.08
C VAL A 506 -6.86 9.50 14.03
N ILE A 507 -7.74 8.61 14.47
CA ILE A 507 -8.57 7.78 13.59
C ILE A 507 -10.00 8.32 13.63
N ALA A 508 -10.55 8.66 12.47
CA ALA A 508 -11.91 9.14 12.29
C ALA A 508 -12.75 8.11 11.54
N ASN A 509 -13.97 7.82 12.02
CA ASN A 509 -14.92 7.04 11.23
C ASN A 509 -15.63 7.96 10.22
N ARG A 510 -15.27 7.81 8.95
CA ARG A 510 -15.85 8.55 7.82
C ARG A 510 -16.90 7.73 7.06
N GLY A 511 -17.28 6.57 7.59
CA GLY A 511 -18.35 5.73 7.08
C GLY A 511 -19.73 6.19 7.51
N ASN A 512 -20.73 5.36 7.23
CA ASN A 512 -22.15 5.60 7.51
C ASN A 512 -22.74 4.68 8.59
N LYS A 513 -21.88 3.96 9.33
CA LYS A 513 -22.25 3.09 10.45
C LYS A 513 -21.14 3.07 11.49
N THR A 514 -21.45 2.65 12.71
CA THR A 514 -20.44 2.34 13.73
C THR A 514 -19.51 1.23 13.24
N ILE A 515 -18.21 1.40 13.44
CA ILE A 515 -17.19 0.42 13.07
C ILE A 515 -16.49 -0.10 14.33
N ASN A 516 -15.99 -1.33 14.26
CA ASN A 516 -15.02 -1.83 15.24
C ASN A 516 -13.62 -1.70 14.63
N LEU A 517 -12.72 -1.03 15.34
CA LEU A 517 -11.31 -0.97 15.00
C LEU A 517 -10.66 -2.33 15.29
N PRO A 518 -9.70 -2.77 14.45
CA PRO A 518 -8.91 -3.95 14.77
C PRO A 518 -8.08 -3.72 16.03
N ASP A 519 -7.57 -4.80 16.63
CA ASP A 519 -6.57 -4.68 17.68
C ASP A 519 -5.25 -4.17 17.07
N LEU A 520 -4.76 -3.04 17.56
CA LEU A 520 -3.61 -2.34 17.00
C LEU A 520 -2.39 -2.42 17.93
N ALA A 521 -1.21 -2.37 17.32
CA ALA A 521 0.08 -2.09 17.97
C ALA A 521 0.77 -0.91 17.26
N GLY A 522 1.68 -0.24 17.97
CA GLY A 522 2.51 0.82 17.41
C GLY A 522 3.93 0.33 17.15
N GLN A 523 4.58 0.85 16.11
CA GLN A 523 6.01 0.64 15.83
C GLN A 523 6.61 1.97 15.36
N LEU A 524 7.77 2.32 15.91
CA LEU A 524 8.60 3.42 15.44
C LEU A 524 9.85 2.86 14.77
N THR A 525 10.23 3.44 13.65
CA THR A 525 11.51 3.18 12.96
C THR A 525 12.24 4.50 12.80
N VAL A 526 13.49 4.53 13.20
CA VAL A 526 14.35 5.72 13.17
C VAL A 526 15.54 5.42 12.27
N ASP A 527 15.73 6.17 11.18
CA ASP A 527 16.78 5.94 10.17
C ASP A 527 16.96 4.44 9.81
N SER A 528 15.85 3.78 9.43
CA SER A 528 15.75 2.34 9.14
C SER A 528 15.93 1.37 10.32
N ALA A 529 16.23 1.85 11.54
CA ALA A 529 16.33 1.02 12.74
C ALA A 529 14.99 0.95 13.50
N LYS A 530 14.41 -0.26 13.61
CA LYS A 530 13.14 -0.49 14.33
C LYS A 530 13.33 -0.43 15.85
N LEU A 531 12.48 0.32 16.54
CA LEU A 531 12.40 0.39 18.01
C LEU A 531 11.41 -0.69 18.51
N SER A 532 11.90 -1.89 18.85
CA SER A 532 11.00 -3.03 19.13
C SER A 532 10.70 -3.32 20.60
N ALA A 533 11.60 -3.01 21.55
CA ALA A 533 11.40 -3.38 22.96
C ALA A 533 10.60 -2.33 23.77
N ASP A 534 10.63 -1.06 23.35
CA ASP A 534 10.11 0.07 24.14
C ASP A 534 8.96 0.83 23.46
N THR A 535 8.52 0.41 22.27
CA THR A 535 7.42 1.10 21.58
C THR A 535 6.07 0.63 22.13
N LYS A 536 5.32 1.55 22.72
CA LYS A 536 3.98 1.32 23.28
C LYS A 536 2.93 2.05 22.46
N LEU A 537 1.76 1.42 22.31
CA LEU A 537 0.56 2.08 21.80
C LEU A 537 -0.33 2.44 22.98
N VAL A 538 -0.49 3.73 23.22
CA VAL A 538 -1.38 4.26 24.26
C VAL A 538 -2.69 4.68 23.61
N SER A 539 -3.79 4.10 24.09
CA SER A 539 -5.15 4.53 23.74
C SER A 539 -5.72 5.38 24.88
N THR A 540 -6.37 6.49 24.54
CA THR A 540 -7.08 7.32 25.52
C THR A 540 -8.50 6.83 25.79
N GLN A 541 -8.98 5.86 25.00
CA GLN A 541 -10.31 5.26 25.12
C GLN A 541 -10.22 3.73 25.19
N SER A 542 -11.07 3.11 26.00
CA SER A 542 -11.06 1.66 26.25
C SER A 542 -11.88 0.84 25.24
N ALA A 543 -12.72 1.47 24.43
CA ALA A 543 -13.58 0.79 23.46
C ALA A 543 -13.04 0.91 22.02
N GLY A 544 -12.88 -0.22 21.33
CA GLY A 544 -12.55 -0.26 19.89
C GLY A 544 -13.70 0.16 18.96
N LEU A 545 -14.85 0.55 19.51
CA LEU A 545 -16.03 0.96 18.76
C LEU A 545 -15.96 2.45 18.43
N LEU A 546 -16.09 2.79 17.14
CA LEU A 546 -16.08 4.15 16.65
C LEU A 546 -17.36 4.44 15.85
N GLY A 547 -18.25 5.25 16.41
CA GLY A 547 -19.51 5.66 15.77
C GLY A 547 -19.30 6.65 14.62
N ILE A 548 -20.38 6.97 13.91
CA ILE A 548 -20.33 7.80 12.69
C ILE A 548 -19.77 9.19 13.01
N GLY A 549 -18.74 9.63 12.27
CA GLY A 549 -18.11 10.94 12.45
C GLY A 549 -17.26 11.07 13.72
N MET A 550 -17.26 10.07 14.61
CA MET A 550 -16.46 10.09 15.83
C MET A 550 -14.99 9.83 15.53
N THR A 551 -14.14 10.33 16.44
CA THR A 551 -12.68 10.19 16.38
C THR A 551 -12.14 9.54 17.65
N THR A 552 -11.03 8.82 17.51
CA THR A 552 -10.24 8.30 18.63
C THR A 552 -8.76 8.69 18.46
N ASP A 553 -8.10 8.95 19.58
CA ASP A 553 -6.70 9.36 19.62
C ASP A 553 -5.83 8.16 20.03
N LEU A 554 -4.80 7.87 19.24
CA LEU A 554 -3.77 6.88 19.53
C LEU A 554 -2.42 7.55 19.64
N TYR A 555 -1.60 7.14 20.60
CA TYR A 555 -0.24 7.64 20.78
C TYR A 555 0.75 6.49 20.66
N ILE A 556 1.65 6.57 19.68
CA ILE A 556 2.79 5.67 19.58
C ILE A 556 3.95 6.33 20.32
N VAL A 557 4.46 5.68 21.36
CA VAL A 557 5.51 6.22 22.22
C VAL A 557 6.69 5.27 22.24
N GLY A 558 7.90 5.75 21.93
CA GLY A 558 9.13 4.97 22.03
C GLY A 558 10.27 5.78 22.64
N LYS A 559 11.22 5.10 23.28
CA LYS A 559 12.41 5.72 23.85
C LYS A 559 13.55 5.78 22.85
N VAL A 560 14.28 6.89 22.85
CA VAL A 560 15.53 7.06 22.07
C VAL A 560 16.60 7.68 22.97
N PRO A 561 17.90 7.42 22.75
CA PRO A 561 18.96 8.13 23.47
C PRO A 561 18.88 9.64 23.21
N SER A 562 19.08 10.46 24.24
CA SER A 562 18.94 11.92 24.13
C SER A 562 19.95 12.57 23.20
N TYR A 563 21.10 11.93 22.96
CA TYR A 563 22.11 12.37 22.01
C TYR A 563 21.87 11.90 20.56
N LEU A 564 20.90 11.00 20.33
CA LEU A 564 20.62 10.48 19.00
C LEU A 564 19.89 11.55 18.18
N ASN A 565 20.52 11.99 17.09
CA ASN A 565 19.85 12.74 16.03
C ASN A 565 19.46 11.77 14.93
N PHE A 566 18.29 11.96 14.34
CA PHE A 566 17.82 11.16 13.23
C PHE A 566 17.18 12.03 12.16
N ALA A 567 17.30 11.61 10.91
CA ALA A 567 16.80 12.34 9.76
C ALA A 567 15.45 11.80 9.26
N GLN A 568 15.04 10.63 9.72
CA GLN A 568 13.79 9.99 9.36
C GLN A 568 13.13 9.32 10.56
N LEU A 569 11.82 9.52 10.69
CA LEU A 569 10.95 8.81 11.60
C LEU A 569 9.79 8.18 10.82
N GLN A 570 9.65 6.87 10.89
CA GLN A 570 8.46 6.16 10.40
C GLN A 570 7.59 5.73 11.58
N ILE A 571 6.30 5.98 11.46
CA ILE A 571 5.28 5.69 12.48
C ILE A 571 4.29 4.71 11.88
N ALA A 572 4.31 3.46 12.36
CA ALA A 572 3.43 2.40 11.87
C ALA A 572 2.41 1.99 12.93
N LEU A 573 1.15 1.88 12.50
CA LEU A 573 0.11 1.12 13.16
C LEU A 573 0.09 -0.28 12.56
N LEU A 574 0.18 -1.30 13.41
CA LEU A 574 0.17 -2.71 13.04
C LEU A 574 -1.14 -3.35 13.52
N GLU A 575 -1.78 -4.14 12.68
CA GLU A 575 -2.96 -4.95 13.04
C GLU A 575 -2.49 -6.29 13.65
N LYS A 576 -3.02 -6.62 14.83
CA LYS A 576 -2.79 -7.91 15.49
C LYS A 576 -3.81 -8.93 15.01
N SER A 577 -3.33 -10.14 14.75
CA SER A 577 -4.14 -11.29 14.34
C SER A 577 -3.56 -12.58 14.92
N GLY A 578 -4.31 -13.69 14.87
CA GLY A 578 -3.86 -14.98 15.41
C GLY A 578 -4.12 -15.15 16.91
N ASP A 579 -3.29 -15.97 17.56
CA ASP A 579 -3.42 -16.31 18.98
C ASP A 579 -3.14 -15.07 19.87
N PRO A 580 -4.04 -14.69 20.79
CA PRO A 580 -3.81 -13.59 21.73
C PRO A 580 -2.52 -13.69 22.56
N ALA A 581 -2.01 -14.90 22.82
CA ALA A 581 -0.77 -15.12 23.56
C ALA A 581 0.50 -14.88 22.72
N SER A 582 0.39 -14.94 21.40
CA SER A 582 1.48 -14.68 20.45
C SER A 582 0.91 -14.11 19.14
N PRO A 583 0.40 -12.87 19.15
CA PRO A 583 -0.28 -12.32 18.00
C PRO A 583 0.72 -12.07 16.86
N THR A 584 0.35 -12.44 15.65
CA THR A 584 1.05 -12.02 14.44
C THR A 584 0.63 -10.60 14.10
N THR A 585 1.60 -9.71 13.88
CA THR A 585 1.36 -8.33 13.49
C THR A 585 1.57 -8.15 11.99
N SER A 586 0.66 -7.44 11.33
CA SER A 586 0.82 -6.99 9.93
C SER A 586 0.67 -5.47 9.84
N PRO A 587 1.36 -4.77 8.91
CA PRO A 587 1.23 -3.33 8.79
C PRO A 587 -0.20 -2.90 8.41
N TRP A 588 -0.84 -2.07 9.24
CA TRP A 588 -2.18 -1.53 9.00
C TRP A 588 -2.14 -0.17 8.33
N PHE A 589 -1.34 0.76 8.84
CA PHE A 589 -1.08 2.07 8.23
C PHE A 589 0.29 2.61 8.67
N GLN A 590 0.96 3.40 7.83
CA GLN A 590 2.25 3.99 8.17
C GLN A 590 2.32 5.43 7.66
N PHE A 591 2.98 6.28 8.44
CA PHE A 591 3.36 7.65 8.12
C PHE A 591 4.88 7.77 8.12
N THR A 592 5.42 8.67 7.31
CA THR A 592 6.86 8.99 7.32
C THR A 592 7.06 10.49 7.53
N ASN A 593 8.00 10.84 8.40
CA ASN A 593 8.48 12.21 8.59
C ASN A 593 10.00 12.25 8.32
N PHE A 594 10.42 13.17 7.46
CA PHE A 594 11.82 13.44 7.13
C PHE A 594 12.23 14.81 7.69
N GLY A 595 13.50 14.89 8.09
CA GLY A 595 14.12 16.10 8.61
C GLY A 595 14.00 16.21 10.13
N VAL A 596 14.08 17.45 10.62
CA VAL A 596 14.07 17.74 12.05
C VAL A 596 12.63 17.71 12.57
N LEU A 597 12.41 17.02 13.69
CA LEU A 597 11.11 17.02 14.35
C LEU A 597 10.70 18.43 14.78
N PRO A 598 9.40 18.78 14.70
CA PRO A 598 8.93 20.07 15.16
C PRO A 598 9.20 20.25 16.67
N GLY A 599 9.57 21.46 17.06
CA GLY A 599 9.70 21.81 18.48
C GLY A 599 8.35 21.77 19.21
N LEU A 600 8.41 21.72 20.55
CA LEU A 600 7.19 21.82 21.37
C LEU A 600 6.51 23.17 21.20
N SER A 601 5.17 23.14 21.17
CA SER A 601 4.38 24.37 21.20
C SER A 601 4.67 25.13 22.49
N THR A 602 5.08 26.39 22.37
CA THR A 602 5.31 27.28 23.52
C THR A 602 4.03 28.03 23.84
N ILE A 603 3.54 27.88 25.06
CA ILE A 603 2.37 28.58 25.58
C ILE A 603 2.85 29.78 26.39
N LYS A 604 2.39 30.96 25.98
CA LYS A 604 2.82 32.22 26.60
C LYS A 604 2.35 32.33 28.04
N LYS A 605 3.04 33.18 28.81
CA LYS A 605 2.63 33.56 30.16
C LYS A 605 1.14 33.95 30.20
N ASP A 606 0.44 33.48 31.23
CA ASP A 606 -0.99 33.68 31.50
C ASP A 606 -1.97 33.07 30.47
N ALA A 607 -1.48 32.47 29.38
CA ALA A 607 -2.28 31.73 28.42
C ALA A 607 -2.56 30.30 28.92
N ALA A 608 -3.68 29.74 28.47
CA ALA A 608 -4.08 28.38 28.80
C ALA A 608 -3.72 27.42 27.66
N TYR A 609 -3.32 26.20 28.02
CA TYR A 609 -3.20 25.07 27.11
C TYR A 609 -4.42 24.18 27.27
N GLN A 610 -4.99 23.67 26.17
CA GLN A 610 -6.13 22.78 26.23
C GLN A 610 -5.78 21.41 25.65
N ILE A 611 -6.14 20.37 26.37
CA ILE A 611 -6.18 18.99 25.89
C ILE A 611 -7.62 18.70 25.50
N SER A 612 -7.83 18.38 24.23
CA SER A 612 -9.16 18.17 23.65
C SER A 612 -9.46 16.71 23.33
N THR A 613 -8.88 15.78 24.10
CA THR A 613 -9.15 14.35 23.92
C THR A 613 -10.59 14.03 24.33
N ASN A 614 -11.31 13.34 23.46
CA ASN A 614 -12.73 13.02 23.69
C ASN A 614 -12.91 12.16 24.96
N GLY A 615 -13.71 12.65 25.91
CA GLY A 615 -13.96 12.02 27.21
C GLY A 615 -12.95 12.42 28.29
N ARG A 616 -12.05 13.37 27.98
CA ARG A 616 -11.04 13.93 28.89
C ARG A 616 -10.56 15.29 28.37
N LYS A 617 -11.46 16.27 28.35
CA LYS A 617 -11.13 17.66 28.02
C LYS A 617 -10.66 18.39 29.27
N GLU A 618 -9.44 18.93 29.21
CA GLU A 618 -8.80 19.61 30.32
C GLU A 618 -8.12 20.90 29.84
N GLU A 619 -8.09 21.92 30.69
CA GLU A 619 -7.38 23.18 30.45
C GLU A 619 -6.35 23.43 31.55
N PHE A 620 -5.15 23.86 31.16
CA PHE A 620 -4.00 24.06 32.04
C PHE A 620 -3.51 25.50 31.95
N LYS A 621 -3.26 26.12 33.10
CA LYS A 621 -2.69 27.48 33.16
C LYS A 621 -1.70 27.61 34.31
N VAL A 622 -0.49 28.06 34.02
CA VAL A 622 0.49 28.40 35.08
C VAL A 622 -0.01 29.66 35.78
N LEU A 623 -0.25 29.58 37.09
CA LEU A 623 -0.68 30.72 37.90
C LEU A 623 0.52 31.53 38.38
N ARG A 624 1.46 30.86 39.06
CA ARG A 624 2.67 31.47 39.60
C ARG A 624 3.79 30.48 39.75
N THR A 625 5.00 30.99 39.90
CA THR A 625 6.21 30.22 40.18
C THR A 625 7.05 30.97 41.19
N THR A 626 7.41 30.25 42.25
CA THR A 626 8.19 30.73 43.38
C THR A 626 9.52 29.98 43.43
N VAL A 627 10.58 30.67 43.83
CA VAL A 627 11.90 30.09 44.05
C VAL A 627 12.20 30.13 45.54
N TYR A 628 12.46 28.97 46.13
CA TYR A 628 12.95 28.86 47.51
C TYR A 628 14.46 28.76 47.44
N PRO A 629 15.21 29.71 48.01
CA PRO A 629 16.66 29.68 47.96
C PRO A 629 17.22 28.62 48.92
N GLY A 630 18.25 27.91 48.49
CA GLY A 630 18.98 26.95 49.33
C GLY A 630 20.49 27.19 49.31
N SER A 631 21.22 26.49 50.18
CA SER A 631 22.69 26.60 50.25
C SER A 631 23.41 25.90 49.09
N SER A 632 22.81 24.86 48.51
CA SER A 632 23.39 24.06 47.40
C SER A 632 22.50 23.99 46.16
N SER A 633 21.18 23.99 46.36
CA SER A 633 20.18 23.96 45.31
C SER A 633 18.99 24.81 45.71
N ASP A 634 18.40 25.51 44.76
CA ASP A 634 17.14 26.22 44.94
C ASP A 634 15.98 25.31 44.55
N ILE A 635 14.84 25.43 45.22
CA ILE A 635 13.61 24.77 44.78
C ILE A 635 12.83 25.72 43.88
N VAL A 636 12.57 25.29 42.65
CA VAL A 636 11.59 25.94 41.78
C VAL A 636 10.26 25.24 41.98
N TYR A 637 9.22 26.02 42.30
CA TYR A 637 7.88 25.55 42.63
C TYR A 637 6.85 26.32 41.80
N SER A 638 6.08 25.63 40.97
CA SER A 638 5.04 26.21 40.11
C SER A 638 3.67 25.68 40.46
N GLU A 639 2.69 26.58 40.57
CA GLU A 639 1.27 26.24 40.72
C GLU A 639 0.58 26.34 39.37
N VAL A 640 -0.11 25.26 38.99
CA VAL A 640 -0.82 25.15 37.72
C VAL A 640 -2.29 24.89 38.00
N GLU A 641 -3.15 25.76 37.49
CA GLU A 641 -4.60 25.53 37.45
C GLU A 641 -4.90 24.46 36.39
N ILE A 642 -5.65 23.44 36.76
CA ILE A 642 -6.25 22.45 35.86
C ILE A 642 -7.76 22.53 35.98
N ASN A 643 -8.44 22.72 34.86
CA ASN A 643 -9.89 22.85 34.80
C ASN A 643 -10.51 21.68 34.02
N ASN A 644 -11.49 21.00 34.61
CA ASN A 644 -12.26 19.97 33.92
C ASN A 644 -13.25 20.62 32.93
N LEU A 645 -13.05 20.40 31.64
CA LEU A 645 -13.91 20.91 30.57
C LEU A 645 -14.98 19.91 30.10
N GLU A 646 -15.06 18.73 30.70
CA GLU A 646 -16.17 17.80 30.48
C GLU A 646 -17.44 18.25 31.22
N ASP A 647 -18.58 17.72 30.79
CA ASP A 647 -19.90 18.00 31.38
C ASP A 647 -20.24 17.07 32.57
N HIS A 648 -19.33 16.16 32.91
CA HIS A 648 -19.42 15.23 34.04
C HIS A 648 -18.10 15.19 34.81
N GLN A 649 -18.13 14.53 35.97
CA GLN A 649 -16.95 14.37 36.81
C GLN A 649 -15.94 13.42 36.17
N ILE A 650 -14.65 13.78 36.18
CA ILE A 650 -13.56 12.95 35.67
C ILE A 650 -12.40 12.90 36.68
N ASP A 651 -11.64 11.81 36.70
CA ASP A 651 -10.31 11.82 37.29
C ASP A 651 -9.42 12.71 36.42
N LEU A 652 -8.74 13.71 36.99
CA LEU A 652 -7.80 14.53 36.23
C LEU A 652 -6.58 13.70 35.80
N SER A 653 -6.04 14.04 34.63
CA SER A 653 -4.82 13.41 34.12
C SER A 653 -3.67 13.52 35.13
N GLN A 654 -2.98 12.40 35.37
CA GLN A 654 -1.80 12.43 36.24
C GLN A 654 -0.65 13.11 35.52
N MET A 655 -0.44 14.38 35.81
CA MET A 655 0.51 15.20 35.08
C MET A 655 1.97 14.85 35.36
N VAL A 656 2.79 14.98 34.32
CA VAL A 656 4.25 14.95 34.38
C VAL A 656 4.81 16.31 33.99
N GLY A 657 5.80 16.78 34.74
CA GLY A 657 6.47 18.06 34.50
C GLY A 657 7.98 17.95 34.38
N PHE A 658 8.58 18.80 33.54
CA PHE A 658 10.02 19.05 33.49
C PHE A 658 10.29 20.55 33.41
N TYR A 659 11.19 21.07 34.24
CA TYR A 659 11.72 22.43 34.07
C TYR A 659 12.86 22.40 33.05
N LYS A 660 12.76 23.23 32.01
CA LYS A 660 13.77 23.37 30.97
C LYS A 660 14.44 24.74 31.09
N GLY A 661 15.76 24.75 31.28
CA GLY A 661 16.57 25.97 31.29
C GLY A 661 16.87 26.50 29.89
N SER A 662 17.37 27.74 29.81
CA SER A 662 17.75 28.39 28.55
C SER A 662 18.88 27.66 27.79
N SER A 663 19.71 26.91 28.50
CA SER A 663 20.76 26.05 27.94
C SER A 663 20.27 24.66 27.49
N GLY A 664 18.96 24.39 27.53
CA GLY A 664 18.35 23.12 27.11
C GLY A 664 18.37 22.01 28.16
N GLN A 665 19.04 22.22 29.31
CA GLN A 665 19.02 21.31 30.45
C GLN A 665 17.60 21.13 30.98
N SER A 666 17.21 19.87 31.23
CA SER A 666 15.86 19.52 31.71
C SER A 666 15.91 18.85 33.08
N TYR A 667 15.05 19.26 34.00
CA TYR A 667 14.95 18.77 35.38
C TYR A 667 13.55 18.23 35.62
N ARG A 668 13.43 16.92 35.91
CA ARG A 668 12.13 16.31 36.21
C ARG A 668 11.52 16.95 37.46
N ALA A 669 10.26 17.35 37.36
CA ALA A 669 9.49 17.88 38.47
C ALA A 669 8.68 16.77 39.14
N LYS A 670 8.54 16.87 40.47
CA LYS A 670 7.53 16.14 41.22
C LYS A 670 6.20 16.89 41.09
N ALA A 671 5.12 16.17 40.83
CA ALA A 671 3.78 16.71 40.79
C ALA A 671 3.03 16.37 42.09
N ILE A 672 2.35 17.34 42.68
CA ILE A 672 1.42 17.17 43.80
C ILE A 672 0.04 17.55 43.27
N GLN A 673 -0.89 16.60 43.29
CA GLN A 673 -2.19 16.69 42.63
C GLN A 673 -3.31 16.24 43.57
N ILE A 674 -4.54 16.63 43.27
CA ILE A 674 -5.69 16.07 43.97
C ILE A 674 -5.84 14.58 43.62
N GLU A 675 -6.34 13.81 44.58
CA GLU A 675 -6.58 12.37 44.42
C GLU A 675 -8.07 12.05 44.23
N THR A 676 -8.92 13.09 44.25
CA THR A 676 -10.36 12.98 44.07
C THR A 676 -10.74 13.38 42.64
N PRO A 677 -11.82 12.81 42.07
CA PRO A 677 -12.28 13.21 40.76
C PRO A 677 -12.82 14.66 40.75
N ALA A 678 -12.56 15.42 39.68
CA ALA A 678 -12.97 16.81 39.52
C ALA A 678 -14.31 16.92 38.78
N GLY A 679 -15.27 17.66 39.32
CA GLY A 679 -16.56 17.95 38.73
C GLY A 679 -16.49 18.88 37.52
N PRO A 680 -17.62 19.09 36.80
CA PRO A 680 -17.65 19.96 35.62
C PRO A 680 -17.23 21.39 35.96
N LYS A 681 -16.29 21.96 35.19
CA LYS A 681 -15.72 23.30 35.40
C LYS A 681 -15.03 23.50 36.75
N GLU A 682 -14.76 22.42 37.49
CA GLU A 682 -14.02 22.49 38.73
C GLU A 682 -12.55 22.81 38.43
N LYS A 683 -12.05 23.86 39.08
CA LYS A 683 -10.65 24.25 39.02
C LYS A 683 -9.89 23.54 40.12
N SER A 684 -8.83 22.85 39.75
CA SER A 684 -7.92 22.17 40.67
C SER A 684 -6.52 22.73 40.55
N ILE A 685 -5.71 22.56 41.59
CA ILE A 685 -4.32 23.01 41.58
C ILE A 685 -3.40 21.80 41.56
N VAL A 686 -2.43 21.86 40.65
CA VAL A 686 -1.30 20.95 40.60
C VAL A 686 -0.03 21.73 40.83
N ALA A 687 0.73 21.32 41.85
CA ALA A 687 2.03 21.89 42.11
C ALA A 687 3.13 21.04 41.48
N PHE A 688 3.99 21.67 40.68
CA PHE A 688 5.20 21.07 40.16
C PHE A 688 6.39 21.65 40.89
N TRP A 689 7.35 20.81 41.27
CA TRP A 689 8.57 21.32 41.89
C TRP A 689 9.79 20.45 41.65
N THR A 690 10.98 21.05 41.66
CA THR A 690 12.24 20.33 41.60
C THR A 690 13.37 21.12 42.27
N LYS A 691 14.48 20.44 42.57
CA LYS A 691 15.71 21.07 43.07
C LYS A 691 16.63 21.37 41.89
N ILE A 692 17.09 22.60 41.80
CA ILE A 692 17.96 23.09 40.73
C ILE A 692 19.25 23.61 41.38
N PRO A 693 20.44 23.20 40.92
CA PRO A 693 21.69 23.72 41.47
C PRO A 693 21.73 25.25 41.45
N SER A 694 22.04 25.91 42.57
CA SER A 694 21.91 27.37 42.72
C SER A 694 22.84 28.19 41.80
N LYS A 695 23.77 27.53 41.09
CA LYS A 695 24.60 28.16 40.04
C LYS A 695 23.86 28.37 38.72
N ASN A 696 22.72 27.71 38.54
CA ASN A 696 21.97 27.75 37.28
C ASN A 696 20.93 28.87 37.35
N SER A 697 20.81 29.63 36.26
CA SER A 697 19.75 30.64 36.16
C SER A 697 18.38 29.98 36.09
N VAL A 698 17.46 30.45 36.93
CA VAL A 698 16.06 30.03 36.94
C VAL A 698 15.14 31.00 36.19
N SER A 699 15.56 32.25 35.92
CA SER A 699 14.69 33.33 35.42
C SER A 699 13.98 33.05 34.09
N ASP A 700 14.63 32.26 33.22
CA ASP A 700 14.17 31.99 31.85
C ASP A 700 13.70 30.54 31.68
N MET A 701 13.43 29.86 32.80
CA MET A 701 12.95 28.50 32.76
C MET A 701 11.54 28.41 32.20
N LYS A 702 11.28 27.31 31.52
CA LYS A 702 9.95 26.94 31.05
C LYS A 702 9.57 25.60 31.67
N LEU A 703 8.27 25.39 31.86
CA LEU A 703 7.73 24.17 32.43
C LEU A 703 7.09 23.35 31.30
N ILE A 704 7.70 22.24 30.93
CA ILE A 704 7.12 21.26 30.01
C ILE A 704 6.13 20.43 30.82
N LEU A 705 4.86 20.42 30.42
CA LEU A 705 3.77 19.66 31.06
C LEU A 705 3.12 18.72 30.07
N GLY A 706 2.73 17.52 30.50
CA GLY A 706 1.87 16.63 29.73
C GLY A 706 1.24 15.53 30.58
N GLU A 707 0.38 14.72 29.95
CA GLU A 707 -0.37 13.65 30.61
C GLU A 707 0.51 12.41 30.80
N GLY A 708 0.62 11.93 32.03
CA GLY A 708 1.36 10.72 32.36
C GLY A 708 0.74 9.47 31.75
N ILE A 709 1.62 8.58 31.27
CA ILE A 709 1.24 7.25 30.80
C ILE A 709 1.94 6.17 31.63
N THR A 710 1.22 5.09 31.86
CA THR A 710 1.76 3.87 32.47
C THR A 710 1.39 2.71 31.56
N ASP A 711 2.40 2.17 30.90
CA ASP A 711 2.25 1.12 29.89
C ASP A 711 1.44 1.57 28.67
N ASN A 712 0.30 0.95 28.41
CA ASN A 712 -0.48 1.18 27.19
C ASN A 712 -1.72 2.08 27.44
N LYS A 713 -1.72 2.83 28.54
CA LYS A 713 -2.84 3.67 28.98
C LYS A 713 -2.36 4.90 29.76
N LEU A 714 -3.26 5.85 29.96
CA LEU A 714 -3.04 6.97 30.88
C LEU A 714 -2.78 6.46 32.30
N THR A 715 -1.89 7.14 33.03
CA THR A 715 -1.56 6.78 34.41
C THR A 715 -2.79 6.97 35.31
N PRO A 716 -3.22 5.95 36.07
CA PRO A 716 -4.32 6.09 37.03
C PRO A 716 -3.91 6.99 38.20
N VAL A 717 -4.88 7.52 38.95
CA VAL A 717 -4.63 8.33 40.15
C VAL A 717 -3.68 7.59 41.11
N LYS A 718 -2.67 8.30 41.63
CA LYS A 718 -1.55 7.76 42.45
C LYS A 718 -0.62 6.76 41.75
N GLY A 719 -0.81 6.50 40.46
CA GLY A 719 0.08 5.66 39.68
C GLY A 719 1.39 6.38 39.36
N ASP A 720 2.46 5.60 39.14
CA ASP A 720 3.75 6.12 38.68
C ASP A 720 3.81 6.15 37.14
N PRO A 721 3.97 7.34 36.52
CA PRO A 721 4.13 7.43 35.07
C PRO A 721 5.48 6.87 34.61
N ASN A 722 5.47 6.05 33.57
CA ASN A 722 6.67 5.57 32.86
C ASN A 722 6.91 6.26 31.51
N GLY A 723 6.08 7.26 31.19
CA GLY A 723 6.26 8.25 30.13
C GLY A 723 5.19 9.32 30.22
N TYR A 724 5.08 10.17 29.20
CA TYR A 724 3.99 11.15 29.08
C TYR A 724 3.73 11.56 27.63
N ILE A 725 2.53 12.10 27.37
CA ILE A 725 2.04 12.53 26.05
C ILE A 725 1.38 13.92 26.13
N ASN A 726 0.95 14.45 24.97
CA ASN A 726 0.27 15.75 24.85
C ASN A 726 1.01 16.88 25.57
N ALA A 727 2.33 16.94 25.38
CA ALA A 727 3.12 17.89 26.12
C ALA A 727 3.08 19.29 25.51
N ALA A 728 3.15 20.32 26.35
CA ALA A 728 3.34 21.70 25.95
C ALA A 728 4.45 22.35 26.77
N GLU A 729 5.17 23.31 26.19
CA GLU A 729 6.20 24.09 26.87
C GLU A 729 5.56 25.39 27.39
N MET A 730 5.31 25.47 28.69
CA MET A 730 4.64 26.61 29.33
C MET A 730 5.69 27.64 29.78
N GLU A 731 5.52 28.91 29.40
CA GLU A 731 6.24 30.00 30.05
C GLU A 731 5.77 30.14 31.50
N VAL A 732 6.71 30.14 32.44
CA VAL A 732 6.38 30.23 33.87
C VAL A 732 6.26 31.69 34.32
N ASN A 733 5.36 31.94 35.25
CA ASN A 733 5.16 33.25 35.83
C ASN A 733 5.96 33.39 37.13
N PHE A 734 7.24 33.78 37.04
CA PHE A 734 8.02 34.09 38.24
C PHE A 734 7.40 35.26 39.00
N GLN A 735 6.94 34.99 40.21
CA GLN A 735 6.42 35.98 41.13
C GLN A 735 7.24 35.91 42.42
N PRO A 736 8.15 36.87 42.66
CA PRO A 736 8.86 36.91 43.94
C PRO A 736 7.85 37.12 45.06
N SER A 737 8.07 36.45 46.19
CA SER A 737 7.27 36.69 47.39
C SER A 737 7.38 38.17 47.77
N VAL A 738 6.24 38.87 47.80
CA VAL A 738 6.19 40.28 48.17
C VAL A 738 6.30 40.37 49.68
N LEU A 739 7.47 40.78 50.17
CA LEU A 739 7.70 40.99 51.60
C LEU A 739 6.73 42.04 52.15
N LYS A 740 5.88 41.64 53.10
CA LYS A 740 4.96 42.55 53.78
C LYS A 740 5.63 43.19 54.99
N ALA A 741 5.55 44.52 55.07
CA ALA A 741 5.93 45.28 56.26
C ALA A 741 4.77 45.21 57.28
N GLY A 742 4.78 44.19 58.12
CA GLY A 742 3.71 43.86 59.06
C GLY A 742 3.06 42.51 58.76
N LEU A 743 2.37 41.97 59.76
CA LEU A 743 1.80 40.61 59.72
C LEU A 743 0.37 40.55 59.16
N LYS A 744 0.05 41.39 58.16
CA LYS A 744 -1.25 41.40 57.47
C LYS A 744 -1.09 41.01 56.00
N ASP A 745 -2.14 40.42 55.43
CA ASP A 745 -2.20 40.00 54.03
C ASP A 745 -1.02 39.09 53.64
N ILE A 746 -0.71 38.14 54.52
CA ILE A 746 0.35 37.15 54.31
C ILE A 746 -0.21 36.06 53.40
N GLN A 747 0.28 36.00 52.16
CA GLN A 747 -0.21 35.10 51.12
C GLN A 747 0.55 33.76 51.15
N LEU A 748 -0.16 32.67 51.44
CA LEU A 748 0.32 31.30 51.39
C LEU A 748 -0.71 30.44 50.67
N PHE A 749 -0.79 30.55 49.35
CA PHE A 749 -1.86 29.93 48.55
C PHE A 749 -2.10 28.44 48.91
N PRO A 750 -3.36 28.02 49.09
CA PRO A 750 -4.61 28.77 48.91
C PRO A 750 -5.03 29.64 50.11
N TYR A 751 -4.19 29.79 51.13
CA TYR A 751 -4.49 30.50 52.36
C TYR A 751 -4.05 31.98 52.34
N THR A 752 -4.78 32.79 53.09
CA THR A 752 -4.34 34.14 53.49
C THR A 752 -4.38 34.25 55.01
N LEU A 753 -3.25 34.62 55.60
CA LEU A 753 -3.12 34.86 57.04
C LEU A 753 -3.08 36.36 57.34
N ASN A 754 -3.92 36.79 58.28
CA ASN A 754 -3.86 38.12 58.88
C ASN A 754 -3.67 37.97 60.38
N VAL A 755 -2.60 38.53 60.94
CA VAL A 755 -2.43 38.66 62.38
C VAL A 755 -3.06 39.98 62.81
N ASN A 756 -4.19 39.87 63.51
CA ASN A 756 -5.02 41.00 63.92
C ASN A 756 -4.48 41.67 65.18
N LYS A 757 -3.97 40.86 66.11
CA LYS A 757 -3.34 41.30 67.34
C LYS A 757 -2.13 40.40 67.62
N LEU A 758 -1.02 41.02 67.99
CA LEU A 758 0.19 40.34 68.43
C LEU A 758 0.58 40.94 69.79
N ASP A 759 0.73 40.09 70.79
CA ASP A 759 1.19 40.45 72.14
C ASP A 759 2.36 39.55 72.51
N VAL A 760 3.57 40.10 72.54
CA VAL A 760 4.79 39.37 72.90
C VAL A 760 5.33 39.96 74.20
N TYR A 761 5.39 39.16 75.26
CA TYR A 761 5.77 39.63 76.59
C TYR A 761 6.74 38.68 77.28
N LEU A 762 7.54 39.27 78.15
CA LEU A 762 8.51 38.60 79.01
C LEU A 762 7.88 38.33 80.37
N THR A 763 8.24 37.23 81.04
CA THR A 763 7.69 36.84 82.35
C THR A 763 8.68 37.01 83.51
N ALA A 764 9.66 37.92 83.38
CA ALA A 764 10.78 38.08 84.34
C ALA A 764 11.50 36.75 84.65
N SER A 765 11.60 35.90 83.62
CA SER A 765 12.22 34.57 83.62
C SER A 765 12.96 34.37 82.29
N THR A 766 13.43 33.16 82.03
CA THR A 766 14.02 32.75 80.74
C THR A 766 13.01 32.61 79.59
N THR A 767 11.74 32.98 79.80
CA THR A 767 10.65 32.67 78.87
C THR A 767 10.05 33.93 78.23
N VAL A 768 9.84 33.87 76.92
CA VAL A 768 9.02 34.82 76.14
C VAL A 768 7.72 34.11 75.75
N ASN A 769 6.60 34.79 75.96
CA ASN A 769 5.29 34.34 75.48
C ASN A 769 4.91 35.13 74.24
N VAL A 770 4.40 34.43 73.22
CA VAL A 770 3.88 35.03 71.99
C VAL A 770 2.41 34.65 71.88
N ASP A 771 1.53 35.62 72.11
CA ASP A 771 0.08 35.49 71.95
C ASP A 771 -0.36 36.21 70.66
N MET A 772 -1.10 35.52 69.79
CA MET A 772 -1.60 36.11 68.55
C MET A 772 -3.07 35.80 68.28
N ASN A 773 -3.82 36.84 67.92
CA ASN A 773 -5.14 36.70 67.33
C ASN A 773 -5.01 36.82 65.81
N TYR A 774 -5.64 35.91 65.07
CA TYR A 774 -5.49 35.85 63.62
C TYR A 774 -6.80 35.55 62.90
N THR A 775 -6.80 35.89 61.61
CA THR A 775 -7.76 35.42 60.62
C THR A 775 -7.01 34.55 59.61
N LEU A 776 -7.43 33.29 59.46
CA LEU A 776 -6.94 32.40 58.41
C LEU A 776 -8.11 32.06 57.49
N SER A 777 -8.03 32.52 56.25
CA SER A 777 -9.00 32.21 55.20
C SER A 777 -8.38 31.31 54.13
N LYS A 778 -9.22 30.53 53.44
CA LYS A 778 -8.84 29.66 52.32
C LYS A 778 -9.61 30.07 51.06
N ASN A 779 -8.93 30.15 49.94
CA ASN A 779 -9.56 30.34 48.64
C ASN A 779 -10.25 29.04 48.21
N THR A 780 -11.58 29.03 48.24
CA THR A 780 -12.42 27.88 47.86
C THR A 780 -12.75 27.82 46.37
N SER A 781 -12.22 28.74 45.56
CA SER A 781 -12.37 28.73 44.10
C SER A 781 -11.59 27.59 43.43
N TYR A 782 -10.73 26.92 44.21
CA TYR A 782 -9.87 25.83 43.76
C TYR A 782 -10.00 24.63 44.68
N ASN A 783 -10.04 23.44 44.08
CA ASN A 783 -9.76 22.20 44.78
C ASN A 783 -8.25 21.97 44.84
N VAL A 784 -7.72 21.85 46.04
CA VAL A 784 -6.27 21.82 46.28
C VAL A 784 -5.96 20.65 47.20
N GLY A 785 -5.03 19.79 46.77
CA GLY A 785 -4.51 18.70 47.59
C GLY A 785 -3.55 19.20 48.68
N GLU A 786 -2.93 18.28 49.41
CA GLU A 786 -1.91 18.63 50.40
C GLU A 786 -0.60 19.07 49.73
N LEU A 787 -0.44 20.39 49.53
CA LEU A 787 0.75 20.96 48.89
C LEU A 787 2.01 20.87 49.78
N GLY A 788 1.88 20.59 51.07
CA GLY A 788 3.02 20.37 51.98
C GLY A 788 3.73 21.65 52.47
N HIS A 789 3.11 22.83 52.30
CA HIS A 789 3.61 24.09 52.84
C HIS A 789 3.38 24.19 54.35
N LYS A 790 4.31 24.85 55.04
CA LYS A 790 4.21 25.19 56.46
C LYS A 790 4.58 26.65 56.68
N LEU A 791 4.14 27.23 57.78
CA LEU A 791 4.59 28.56 58.20
C LEU A 791 5.61 28.42 59.32
N VAL A 792 6.64 29.26 59.31
CA VAL A 792 7.56 29.43 60.44
C VAL A 792 7.46 30.85 60.96
N PHE A 793 7.12 30.97 62.24
CA PHE A 793 7.25 32.20 63.00
C PHE A 793 8.66 32.27 63.58
N GLU A 794 9.45 33.24 63.12
CA GLU A 794 10.82 33.47 63.54
C GLU A 794 10.86 34.72 64.43
N LEU A 795 11.07 34.53 65.73
CA LEU A 795 11.32 35.61 66.67
C LEU A 795 12.83 35.85 66.74
N LYS A 796 13.26 37.05 66.37
CA LYS A 796 14.63 37.51 66.55
C LYS A 796 14.68 38.60 67.60
N ASP A 797 15.50 38.40 68.63
CA ASP A 797 15.65 39.37 69.73
C ASP A 797 16.63 40.50 69.39
N SER A 798 16.82 41.43 70.33
CA SER A 798 17.72 42.59 70.21
C SER A 798 19.21 42.24 70.11
N THR A 799 19.62 41.08 70.62
CA THR A 799 20.99 40.54 70.51
C THR A 799 21.22 39.82 69.17
N GLY A 800 20.13 39.52 68.46
CA GLY A 800 20.14 38.84 67.18
C GLY A 800 20.01 37.32 67.26
N ARG A 801 19.75 36.74 68.44
CA ARG A 801 19.37 35.31 68.52
C ARG A 801 18.02 35.08 67.87
N ILE A 802 17.85 33.90 67.29
CA ILE A 802 16.71 33.51 66.47
C ILE A 802 16.03 32.30 67.10
N PHE A 803 14.70 32.35 67.19
CA PHE A 803 13.84 31.30 67.69
C PHE A 803 12.74 31.02 66.67
N GLU A 804 12.54 29.76 66.30
CA GLU A 804 11.60 29.38 65.26
C GLU A 804 10.48 28.50 65.83
N LYS A 805 9.24 28.82 65.43
CA LYS A 805 8.06 27.98 65.67
C LYS A 805 7.41 27.63 64.34
N GLU A 806 7.50 26.36 63.97
CA GLU A 806 6.79 25.81 62.80
C GLU A 806 5.32 25.55 63.14
N VAL A 807 4.43 25.89 62.20
CA VAL A 807 2.99 25.66 62.27
C VAL A 807 2.45 25.24 60.90
N ALA A 808 1.44 24.38 60.90
CA ALA A 808 0.72 23.96 59.70
C ALA A 808 -0.69 24.58 59.64
N PRO A 809 -1.10 25.18 58.49
CA PRO A 809 -2.49 25.57 58.24
C PRO A 809 -3.46 24.39 58.42
N GLU A 810 -4.67 24.68 58.90
CA GLU A 810 -5.73 23.73 59.23
C GLU A 810 -5.41 22.71 60.34
N THR A 811 -4.14 22.56 60.72
CA THR A 811 -3.68 21.70 61.82
C THR A 811 -3.47 22.50 63.09
N ASP A 812 -2.46 23.38 63.09
CA ASP A 812 -2.11 24.25 64.22
C ASP A 812 -2.86 25.59 64.15
N LEU A 813 -2.96 26.15 62.94
CA LEU A 813 -3.77 27.34 62.66
C LEU A 813 -5.08 26.93 61.98
N LYS A 814 -6.20 26.96 62.70
CA LYS A 814 -7.53 26.59 62.17
C LYS A 814 -8.10 27.70 61.30
N LEU A 815 -8.92 27.34 60.31
CA LEU A 815 -9.72 28.30 59.55
C LEU A 815 -10.66 29.05 60.50
N SER A 816 -10.47 30.35 60.63
CA SER A 816 -11.23 31.18 61.58
C SER A 816 -11.08 32.66 61.24
N GLU A 817 -12.11 33.45 61.51
CA GLU A 817 -12.05 34.91 61.44
C GLU A 817 -11.42 35.54 62.70
N ASN A 818 -11.39 34.83 63.83
CA ASN A 818 -10.82 35.30 65.09
C ASN A 818 -10.17 34.15 65.87
N GLY A 819 -9.25 33.44 65.21
CA GLY A 819 -8.45 32.38 65.83
C GLY A 819 -7.48 32.96 66.86
N SER A 820 -7.13 32.13 67.86
CA SER A 820 -6.07 32.43 68.82
C SER A 820 -4.99 31.36 68.71
N PHE A 821 -3.73 31.79 68.71
CA PHE A 821 -2.57 30.90 68.73
C PHE A 821 -1.55 31.48 69.72
N ALA A 822 -0.94 30.62 70.52
CA ALA A 822 0.07 31.01 71.48
C ALA A 822 1.20 30.00 71.50
N TYR A 823 2.42 30.48 71.69
CA TYR A 823 3.59 29.64 71.93
C TYR A 823 4.59 30.34 72.83
N THR A 824 5.46 29.55 73.45
CA THR A 824 6.54 30.04 74.31
C THR A 824 7.89 29.75 73.70
N VAL A 825 8.85 30.62 74.01
CA VAL A 825 10.26 30.45 73.71
C VAL A 825 11.01 30.52 75.04
N ASP A 826 11.86 29.54 75.31
CA ASP A 826 12.64 29.46 76.55
C ASP A 826 14.14 29.45 76.22
N ASP A 827 14.87 30.44 76.73
CA ASP A 827 16.32 30.57 76.57
C ASP A 827 16.89 31.47 77.69
N ALA A 828 18.07 31.11 78.19
CA ALA A 828 18.80 31.87 79.21
C ALA A 828 19.09 33.34 78.82
N ILE A 829 19.04 33.69 77.54
CA ILE A 829 19.22 35.07 77.08
C ILE A 829 18.13 36.03 77.56
N PHE A 830 16.95 35.50 77.90
CA PHE A 830 15.83 36.31 78.39
C PHE A 830 15.89 36.52 79.90
N ASP A 831 16.79 35.84 80.63
CA ASP A 831 16.93 35.99 82.06
C ASP A 831 17.28 37.44 82.44
N GLY A 832 16.53 38.01 83.38
CA GLY A 832 16.66 39.42 83.78
C GLY A 832 16.27 40.46 82.71
N MET A 833 15.82 40.05 81.52
CA MET A 833 15.37 40.98 80.48
C MET A 833 14.02 41.58 80.89
N SER A 834 13.93 42.92 80.92
CA SER A 834 12.70 43.66 81.29
C SER A 834 12.16 44.55 80.17
N TYR A 835 12.92 44.76 79.11
CA TYR A 835 12.56 45.52 77.92
C TYR A 835 13.44 45.09 76.75
N GLY A 836 13.04 45.39 75.52
CA GLY A 836 13.83 45.08 74.33
C GLY A 836 13.01 45.18 73.06
N ALA A 837 13.70 45.41 71.94
CA ALA A 837 13.11 45.30 70.62
C ALA A 837 13.20 43.84 70.14
N TYR A 838 12.24 43.43 69.32
CA TYR A 838 12.27 42.16 68.61
C TYR A 838 11.74 42.36 67.18
N SER A 839 12.08 41.41 66.31
CA SER A 839 11.41 41.26 65.01
C SER A 839 10.74 39.89 64.94
N LEU A 840 9.46 39.86 64.60
CA LEU A 840 8.74 38.64 64.27
C LEU A 840 8.59 38.54 62.76
N SER A 841 9.26 37.57 62.16
CA SER A 841 9.20 37.26 60.73
C SER A 841 8.37 36.01 60.49
N VAL A 842 7.64 35.98 59.38
CA VAL A 842 6.84 34.83 58.95
C VAL A 842 7.41 34.32 57.65
N TYR A 843 7.76 33.05 57.61
CA TYR A 843 8.28 32.36 56.45
C TYR A 843 7.31 31.30 55.95
N ASP A 844 7.24 31.12 54.63
CA ASP A 844 6.76 29.89 54.02
C ASP A 844 7.91 28.89 53.96
N VAL A 845 7.67 27.68 54.43
CA VAL A 845 8.62 26.57 54.36
C VAL A 845 8.07 25.48 53.47
N PHE A 846 8.85 25.15 52.44
CA PHE A 846 8.58 24.07 51.53
C PHE A 846 9.82 23.18 51.39
N GLN A 847 9.66 21.87 51.70
CA GLN A 847 10.74 20.87 51.60
C GLN A 847 12.05 21.29 52.32
N GLY A 848 11.92 22.00 53.44
CA GLY A 848 13.03 22.45 54.29
C GLY A 848 13.72 23.74 53.85
N GLN A 849 13.24 24.41 52.79
CA GLN A 849 13.72 25.73 52.39
C GLN A 849 12.68 26.79 52.70
N LYS A 850 13.13 27.98 53.11
CA LYS A 850 12.27 29.05 53.61
C LYS A 850 12.31 30.30 52.75
N VAL A 851 11.14 30.91 52.53
CA VAL A 851 10.99 32.22 51.89
C VAL A 851 10.25 33.15 52.84
N MET A 852 10.82 34.31 53.12
CA MET A 852 10.21 35.29 54.01
C MET A 852 8.99 35.92 53.33
N LEU A 853 7.83 35.86 54.00
CA LEU A 853 6.58 36.45 53.52
C LEU A 853 6.30 37.81 54.17
N ALA A 854 6.59 37.94 55.46
CA ALA A 854 6.30 39.14 56.23
C ALA A 854 7.29 39.32 57.38
N THR A 855 7.45 40.56 57.83
CA THR A 855 8.22 40.87 59.04
C THR A 855 7.62 42.07 59.78
N GLN A 856 7.63 42.01 61.10
CA GLN A 856 7.16 43.09 61.97
C GLN A 856 8.16 43.32 63.09
N ASN A 857 8.67 44.54 63.19
CA ASN A 857 9.48 45.00 64.31
C ASN A 857 8.59 45.59 65.40
N ALA A 858 8.84 45.26 66.65
CA ALA A 858 8.10 45.74 67.80
C ALA A 858 8.96 45.70 69.08
N TYR A 859 8.38 46.08 70.21
CA TYR A 859 9.00 45.99 71.53
C TYR A 859 8.21 45.02 72.40
N TYR A 860 8.90 44.32 73.30
CA TYR A 860 8.24 43.47 74.28
C TYR A 860 7.23 44.27 75.11
N ASN A 861 6.06 43.70 75.33
CA ASN A 861 5.03 44.29 76.18
C ASN A 861 5.40 44.10 77.66
N THR A 862 5.77 45.20 78.30
CA THR A 862 6.22 45.23 79.71
C THR A 862 5.06 45.36 80.70
N SER A 863 3.84 45.63 80.25
CA SER A 863 2.67 45.79 81.14
C SER A 863 2.24 44.50 81.84
N ARG A 864 2.69 43.33 81.35
CA ARG A 864 2.40 42.02 81.93
C ARG A 864 3.47 41.50 82.89
N MET A 865 4.56 42.25 83.11
CA MET A 865 5.62 41.83 84.04
C MET A 865 5.33 42.09 85.52
N TYR A 866 4.35 42.96 85.81
CA TYR A 866 4.08 43.45 87.17
C TYR A 866 2.76 42.93 87.76
N HIS A 867 2.21 41.85 87.18
CA HIS A 867 0.98 41.19 87.65
C HIS A 867 1.23 39.77 88.13
#